data_AF-A0A7C9FTB8-F1
#
_entry.id   AF-A0A7C9FTB8-F1
#
_cell.length_a   1.000
_cell.length_b   1.000
_cell.length_c   1.000
_cell.angle_alpha   90.00
_cell.angle_beta   90.00
_cell.angle_gamma   90.00
#
_symmetry.space_group_name_H-M   'P 1'
#
loop_
_entity.id
_entity.type
_entity.pdbx_description
1 polymer ?
#
loop_
_entity_poly.entity_id
_entity_poly.type
_entity_poly.pdbx_seq_one_letter_code
_entity_poly.pdbx_strand_id
1 'polypeptide(L)'
;METLNIDWLTTSLEPIRTESGVEAGAHLVSEREGYAHHGIYAGNGLVIHYGGFHRSTRRCPVECISLRRFAANKGVRVQPEPDAVYTGMTVVERARSRLGEDRYKLLTNNCEHFCTWCVRGVGRSEQVRRGLTNPWMGIRTLFALANEMLASRSRMASCGLDAMRSNHAAFPPIPERPRMAVFLQTVFLAYNVTRRAMNILSIAGRCTSRVFKMGAPVIVATGLSACANYAGIHGDAAMTAPQQYATQRSLPFEQGHWPAADWVDQFGDGQLKALIDEALRSGPTLDQARARVAAARAYSESAHAGTMPRVDASYALTRQQFSGTALVPPPYGGSWQTENRGILSASYELDLWGKKREALKASVSRLQASRADEETVRLTLTTSIARAYNQLARLYVLHDIAEQEIARREQIDRITAGRIATGLDTQVERETARANLATSRAAMKSLDGRILATRYQIAALLGAGPDRGLQIARPVLGMGDDVRLPDNLPADLVSRRPDIVAARWNVDAIAHDVKEAKAEFYPDINLSAAIGLDAFGFGRFLTAASRTASAGPAIHLPIFDAGELRAQLKGRYADFDYAVATYNEALVTALSEVATQIADVRSTDAQLVDAQTAQQAALKAAELALAQYKAGLTNQLTVLNADVNALSADQSVANLRMNRRDRQIALASALGGGFVDTSFADSGAAARVDVPASDTPAVAAR
;
A
#
# COMPACT_ATOMS: atom_id res chain seq x y z
N MET A 1 19.60 10.77 35.52
CA MET A 1 20.90 10.73 36.21
C MET A 1 21.88 10.18 35.19
N GLU A 2 22.87 10.89 34.64
CA GLU A 2 23.73 11.93 35.19
C GLU A 2 23.60 13.28 34.47
N THR A 3 23.74 14.33 35.28
CA THR A 3 23.78 15.75 34.94
C THR A 3 25.14 16.16 34.40
N LEU A 4 25.19 16.89 33.28
CA LEU A 4 26.24 17.89 33.05
C LEU A 4 25.61 19.26 33.20
N ASN A 5 25.85 19.82 34.38
CA ASN A 5 25.47 21.14 34.82
C ASN A 5 26.48 22.15 34.22
N ILE A 6 26.02 23.11 33.42
CA ILE A 6 26.73 24.38 33.23
C ILE A 6 25.69 25.50 33.24
N ASP A 7 25.48 26.04 34.44
CA ASP A 7 24.89 27.34 34.69
C ASP A 7 25.72 28.44 34.02
N TRP A 8 25.07 29.26 33.21
CA TRP A 8 25.28 30.70 33.19
C TRP A 8 23.92 31.35 32.91
N LEU A 9 23.22 31.71 33.99
CA LEU A 9 22.01 32.51 33.91
C LEU A 9 22.39 34.00 33.91
N THR A 10 21.54 34.77 33.20
CA THR A 10 21.27 36.21 33.37
C THR A 10 22.30 37.24 32.89
N THR A 11 22.06 37.82 31.71
CA THR A 11 22.19 39.28 31.52
C THR A 11 21.32 39.77 30.35
N SER A 12 20.41 40.71 30.67
CA SER A 12 19.83 41.77 29.83
C SER A 12 19.35 41.50 28.39
N LEU A 13 18.05 41.69 28.17
CA LEU A 13 17.40 41.95 26.90
C LEU A 13 17.83 43.32 26.33
N GLU A 14 18.90 43.38 25.55
CA GLU A 14 19.12 44.43 24.54
C GLU A 14 19.99 43.90 23.38
N PRO A 15 19.76 44.35 22.12
CA PRO A 15 20.56 43.92 20.98
C PRO A 15 21.98 44.51 21.04
N ILE A 16 22.94 43.70 21.49
CA ILE A 16 24.37 44.05 21.51
C ILE A 16 24.91 44.12 20.07
N ARG A 17 25.20 45.32 19.57
CA ARG A 17 26.10 45.53 18.43
C ARG A 17 27.54 45.34 18.89
N THR A 18 28.22 44.29 18.42
CA THR A 18 29.69 44.17 18.54
C THR A 18 30.37 44.77 17.30
N GLU A 19 31.65 45.16 17.44
CA GLU A 19 32.54 45.90 16.52
C GLU A 19 32.69 45.39 15.06
N SER A 20 31.88 44.41 14.64
CA SER A 20 31.85 43.88 13.27
C SER A 20 30.51 44.08 12.55
N GLY A 21 29.62 44.97 13.00
CA GLY A 21 28.45 45.44 12.24
C GLY A 21 27.40 44.39 11.81
N VAL A 22 27.50 43.15 12.28
CA VAL A 22 26.57 42.04 11.98
C VAL A 22 25.62 41.82 13.15
N GLU A 23 24.32 41.92 12.89
CA GLU A 23 23.27 41.72 13.90
C GLU A 23 23.03 40.21 14.17
N ALA A 24 22.72 39.87 15.43
CA ALA A 24 22.33 38.51 15.79
C ALA A 24 21.09 38.08 14.98
N GLY A 25 21.10 36.86 14.46
CA GLY A 25 20.10 36.35 13.53
C GLY A 25 20.44 36.55 12.05
N ALA A 26 21.53 37.26 11.71
CA ALA A 26 21.95 37.43 10.32
C ALA A 26 22.31 36.09 9.65
N HIS A 27 21.81 35.89 8.42
CA HIS A 27 22.23 34.79 7.55
C HIS A 27 23.61 35.10 6.96
N LEU A 28 24.60 34.31 7.33
CA LEU A 28 25.98 34.43 6.91
C LEU A 28 26.31 33.44 5.80
N VAL A 29 27.07 33.91 4.81
CA VAL A 29 27.61 33.10 3.72
C VAL A 29 29.12 33.27 3.66
N SER A 30 29.82 32.14 3.61
CA SER A 30 31.26 32.06 3.35
C SER A 30 31.49 31.33 2.04
N GLU A 31 32.09 32.01 1.05
CA GLU A 31 32.30 31.45 -0.29
C GLU A 31 33.51 30.49 -0.29
N ARG A 32 33.25 29.27 -0.72
CA ARG A 32 34.23 28.20 -0.89
C ARG A 32 34.58 28.10 -2.38
N GLU A 33 35.65 27.39 -2.68
CA GLU A 33 35.91 27.05 -4.08
C GLU A 33 34.76 26.13 -4.54
N GLY A 34 33.94 26.58 -5.48
CA GLY A 34 32.88 25.78 -6.09
C GLY A 34 31.54 25.68 -5.34
N TYR A 35 31.43 26.13 -4.08
CA TYR A 35 30.15 26.19 -3.34
C TYR A 35 30.11 27.32 -2.29
N ALA A 36 28.95 27.58 -1.70
CA ALA A 36 28.78 28.55 -0.62
C ALA A 36 28.40 27.83 0.68
N HIS A 37 29.05 28.20 1.78
CA HIS A 37 28.75 27.65 3.09
C HIS A 37 27.91 28.62 3.93
N HIS A 38 26.81 28.14 4.50
CA HIS A 38 25.79 28.96 5.14
C HIS A 38 25.74 28.75 6.66
N GLY A 39 25.47 29.82 7.41
CA GLY A 39 25.30 29.79 8.88
C GLY A 39 24.47 30.95 9.40
N ILE A 40 23.99 30.86 10.63
CA ILE A 40 23.26 31.93 11.33
C ILE A 40 24.16 32.54 12.41
N TYR A 41 24.33 33.86 12.41
CA TYR A 41 25.08 34.56 13.45
C TYR A 41 24.31 34.55 14.77
N ALA A 42 24.88 33.97 15.83
CA ALA A 42 24.22 33.81 17.12
C ALA A 42 24.55 34.93 18.13
N GLY A 43 25.31 35.95 17.71
CA GLY A 43 25.87 36.97 18.59
C GLY A 43 27.22 36.55 19.19
N ASN A 44 27.94 37.51 19.81
CA ASN A 44 29.20 37.27 20.53
C ASN A 44 30.27 36.50 19.74
N GLY A 45 30.36 36.73 18.42
CA GLY A 45 31.35 36.05 17.57
C GLY A 45 31.05 34.57 17.31
N LEU A 46 29.83 34.09 17.56
CA LEU A 46 29.42 32.70 17.35
C LEU A 46 28.50 32.55 16.12
N VAL A 47 28.61 31.41 15.43
CA VAL A 47 27.81 31.04 14.26
C VAL A 47 27.27 29.62 14.45
N ILE A 48 25.96 29.47 14.30
CA ILE A 48 25.30 28.16 14.25
C ILE A 48 25.19 27.76 12.78
N HIS A 49 25.72 26.60 12.42
CA HIS A 49 25.62 26.10 11.06
C HIS A 49 25.50 24.59 11.03
N TYR A 50 25.02 24.07 9.91
CA TYR A 50 25.12 22.65 9.64
C TYR A 50 26.53 22.31 9.18
N GLY A 51 27.26 21.49 9.93
CA GLY A 51 28.66 21.15 9.66
C GLY A 51 28.86 20.33 8.38
N GLY A 52 27.95 19.40 8.10
CA GLY A 52 27.98 18.59 6.88
C GLY A 52 29.31 17.89 6.69
N PHE A 53 29.97 18.09 5.55
CA PHE A 53 31.28 17.49 5.25
C PHE A 53 32.43 18.49 5.17
N HIS A 54 32.22 19.73 5.63
CA HIS A 54 33.16 20.84 5.46
C HIS A 54 34.56 20.53 6.06
N ARG A 55 34.64 19.71 7.11
CA ARG A 55 35.92 19.49 7.83
C ARG A 55 36.35 18.04 8.01
N SER A 56 35.53 17.06 7.64
CA SER A 56 35.77 15.66 7.93
C SER A 56 35.10 14.76 6.90
N THR A 57 35.64 13.55 6.71
CA THR A 57 34.94 12.47 6.00
C THR A 57 33.77 11.90 6.81
N ARG A 58 33.63 12.28 8.08
CA ARG A 58 32.44 12.05 8.89
C ARG A 58 31.53 13.27 8.83
N ARG A 59 30.24 13.01 8.72
CA ARG A 59 29.18 14.02 8.74
C ARG A 59 29.18 14.73 10.09
N CYS A 60 29.16 16.06 10.08
CA CYS A 60 29.07 16.88 11.27
C CYS A 60 27.63 17.39 11.48
N PRO A 61 27.13 17.40 12.73
CA PRO A 61 25.79 17.88 13.04
C PRO A 61 25.67 19.40 12.86
N VAL A 62 24.48 19.93 13.15
CA VAL A 62 24.33 21.36 13.42
C VAL A 62 25.10 21.71 14.69
N GLU A 63 26.10 22.57 14.56
CA GLU A 63 27.03 22.94 15.63
C GLU A 63 27.13 24.46 15.78
N CYS A 64 27.55 24.90 16.96
CA CYS A 64 27.87 26.30 17.23
C CYS A 64 29.40 26.46 17.29
N ILE A 65 29.96 27.32 16.44
CA ILE A 65 31.40 27.56 16.34
C ILE A 65 31.70 29.05 16.30
N SER A 66 32.97 29.43 16.49
CA SER A 66 33.38 30.83 16.32
C SER A 66 33.27 31.29 14.86
N LEU A 67 32.97 32.57 14.66
CA LEU A 67 32.87 33.23 13.36
C LEU A 67 34.17 33.08 12.56
N ARG A 68 35.34 33.16 13.22
CA ARG A 68 36.64 32.89 12.60
C ARG A 68 36.73 31.47 12.04
N ARG A 69 36.21 30.48 12.78
CA ARG A 69 36.21 29.09 12.36
C ARG A 69 35.22 28.87 11.20
N PHE A 70 34.06 29.50 11.24
CA PHE A 70 33.06 29.48 10.15
C PHE A 70 33.60 30.10 8.85
N ALA A 71 34.31 31.23 8.98
CA ALA A 71 34.98 31.91 7.88
C ALA A 71 36.06 31.01 7.23
N ALA A 72 36.81 30.25 8.05
CA ALA A 72 37.90 29.35 7.60
C ALA A 72 38.80 29.99 6.54
N ASN A 73 39.39 31.13 6.90
CA ASN A 73 40.29 31.97 6.10
C ASN A 73 39.69 32.53 4.80
N LYS A 74 38.36 32.45 4.63
CA LYS A 74 37.59 33.11 3.57
C LYS A 74 36.76 34.24 4.18
N GLY A 75 36.42 35.25 3.38
CA GLY A 75 35.50 36.31 3.82
C GLY A 75 34.12 35.77 4.18
N VAL A 76 33.39 36.51 5.01
CA VAL A 76 31.99 36.25 5.32
C VAL A 76 31.17 37.44 4.85
N ARG A 77 30.07 37.19 4.15
CA ARG A 77 29.09 38.20 3.76
C ARG A 77 27.74 37.90 4.39
N VAL A 78 27.00 38.94 4.75
CA VAL A 78 25.59 38.81 5.13
C VAL A 78 24.78 38.58 3.85
N GLN A 79 23.99 37.52 3.81
CA GLN A 79 23.08 37.21 2.71
C GLN A 79 21.79 38.01 2.92
N PRO A 80 21.41 38.90 1.98
CA PRO A 80 20.12 39.58 2.04
C PRO A 80 18.99 38.56 1.90
N GLU A 81 18.02 38.64 2.80
CA GLU A 81 16.81 37.82 2.84
C GLU A 81 15.59 38.75 2.84
N PRO A 82 15.21 39.35 1.69
CA PRO A 82 14.14 40.35 1.63
C PRO A 82 12.77 39.78 2.03
N ASP A 83 12.58 38.46 1.90
CA ASP A 83 11.36 37.74 2.27
C ASP A 83 11.50 37.01 3.63
N ALA A 84 12.38 37.50 4.51
CA ALA A 84 12.56 36.92 5.84
C ALA A 84 11.26 37.02 6.65
N VAL A 85 10.77 35.86 7.11
CA VAL A 85 9.59 35.77 8.00
C VAL A 85 10.01 35.95 9.46
N TYR A 86 11.24 35.56 9.79
CA TYR A 86 11.83 35.65 11.12
C TYR A 86 13.11 36.48 11.05
N THR A 87 13.33 37.37 12.02
CA THR A 87 14.53 38.22 12.12
C THR A 87 15.07 38.23 13.56
N GLY A 88 16.29 38.74 13.74
CA GLY A 88 16.87 38.94 15.06
C GLY A 88 17.03 37.64 15.88
N MET A 89 16.76 37.74 17.19
CA MET A 89 16.89 36.62 18.13
C MET A 89 15.98 35.42 17.82
N THR A 90 14.83 35.64 17.17
CA THR A 90 13.93 34.55 16.77
C THR A 90 14.60 33.59 15.78
N VAL A 91 15.44 34.09 14.87
CA VAL A 91 16.23 33.24 13.96
C VAL A 91 17.27 32.45 14.74
N VAL A 92 17.88 33.05 15.77
CA VAL A 92 18.86 32.40 16.63
C VAL A 92 18.23 31.27 17.45
N GLU A 93 17.04 31.48 18.01
CA GLU A 93 16.31 30.43 18.74
C GLU A 93 15.93 29.27 17.83
N ARG A 94 15.44 29.57 16.63
CA ARG A 94 15.15 28.55 15.61
C ARG A 94 16.41 27.77 15.25
N ALA A 95 17.54 28.45 15.03
CA ALA A 95 18.82 27.79 14.77
C ALA A 95 19.28 26.92 15.96
N ARG A 96 19.11 27.40 17.20
CA ARG A 96 19.44 26.67 18.43
C ARG A 96 18.58 25.43 18.62
N SER A 97 17.29 25.47 18.24
CA SER A 97 16.37 24.34 18.36
C SER A 97 16.80 23.09 17.59
N ARG A 98 17.75 23.24 16.65
CA ARG A 98 18.30 22.14 15.85
C ARG A 98 19.77 21.85 16.15
N LEU A 99 20.37 22.45 17.18
CA LEU A 99 21.73 22.08 17.60
C LEU A 99 21.81 20.57 17.89
N GLY A 100 22.84 19.92 17.38
CA GLY A 100 23.02 18.46 17.47
C GLY A 100 22.31 17.65 16.38
N GLU A 101 21.51 18.26 15.50
CA GLU A 101 20.86 17.53 14.40
C GLU A 101 21.92 16.93 13.46
N ASP A 102 21.94 15.59 13.32
CA ASP A 102 22.87 14.85 12.44
C ASP A 102 22.12 14.11 11.31
N ARG A 103 21.33 14.86 10.55
CA ARG A 103 20.55 14.40 9.38
C ARG A 103 20.89 15.17 8.09
N TYR A 104 22.12 15.67 7.96
CA TYR A 104 22.63 16.40 6.77
C TYR A 104 22.48 15.63 5.44
N LYS A 105 21.64 16.08 4.51
CA LYS A 105 21.52 15.53 3.14
C LYS A 105 21.92 16.61 2.15
N LEU A 106 22.91 16.33 1.29
CA LEU A 106 23.47 17.34 0.38
C LEU A 106 22.40 18.05 -0.46
N LEU A 107 21.40 17.31 -0.96
CA LEU A 107 20.36 17.84 -1.85
C LEU A 107 19.11 18.35 -1.12
N THR A 108 18.85 17.90 0.12
CA THR A 108 17.52 18.10 0.75
C THR A 108 17.56 18.57 2.20
N ASN A 109 18.72 18.58 2.85
CA ASN A 109 18.88 19.04 4.23
C ASN A 109 20.35 19.45 4.48
N ASN A 110 20.80 20.50 3.80
CA ASN A 110 22.17 21.01 3.88
C ASN A 110 22.23 22.33 4.68
N CYS A 111 23.39 22.99 4.70
CA CYS A 111 23.59 24.24 5.44
C CYS A 111 22.68 25.39 4.94
N GLU A 112 22.38 25.45 3.64
CA GLU A 112 21.49 26.46 3.08
C GLU A 112 20.02 26.17 3.39
N HIS A 113 19.59 24.90 3.33
CA HIS A 113 18.26 24.49 3.78
C HIS A 113 18.03 24.84 5.26
N PHE A 114 19.05 24.61 6.09
CA PHE A 114 19.01 24.95 7.51
C PHE A 114 18.84 26.47 7.72
N CYS A 115 19.65 27.30 7.08
CA CYS A 115 19.60 28.75 7.28
C CYS A 115 18.31 29.37 6.70
N THR A 116 17.87 28.94 5.52
CA THR A 116 16.60 29.39 4.94
C THR A 116 15.40 28.94 5.76
N TRP A 117 15.43 27.75 6.37
CA TRP A 117 14.40 27.33 7.33
C TRP A 117 14.41 28.20 8.60
N CYS A 118 15.59 28.59 9.09
CA CYS A 118 15.69 29.49 10.25
C CYS A 118 15.06 30.85 9.96
N VAL A 119 15.30 31.42 8.77
CA VAL A 119 14.88 32.78 8.41
C VAL A 119 13.47 32.85 7.79
N ARG A 120 13.04 31.84 7.03
CA ARG A 120 11.78 31.85 6.25
C ARG A 120 10.75 30.81 6.68
N GLY A 121 11.09 29.89 7.58
CA GLY A 121 10.21 28.78 7.97
C GLY A 121 10.24 27.58 7.02
N VAL A 122 10.82 27.72 5.83
CA VAL A 122 10.89 26.68 4.79
C VAL A 122 12.34 26.49 4.36
N GLY A 123 12.84 25.25 4.41
CA GLY A 123 14.20 24.93 3.98
C GLY A 123 14.29 24.82 2.46
N ARG A 124 15.13 25.64 1.84
CA ARG A 124 15.43 25.61 0.39
C ARG A 124 16.92 25.81 0.17
N SER A 125 17.46 25.26 -0.92
CA SER A 125 18.84 25.52 -1.35
C SER A 125 18.87 25.98 -2.79
N GLU A 126 19.26 27.24 -2.98
CA GLU A 126 19.46 27.82 -4.30
C GLU A 126 20.68 27.19 -4.99
N GLN A 127 21.69 26.77 -4.21
CA GLN A 127 22.82 26.01 -4.75
C GLN A 127 22.40 24.68 -5.37
N VAL A 128 21.52 23.94 -4.69
CA VAL A 128 20.99 22.67 -5.22
C VAL A 128 20.14 22.94 -6.45
N ARG A 129 19.24 23.93 -6.41
CA ARG A 129 18.42 24.30 -7.57
C ARG A 129 19.29 24.64 -8.78
N ARG A 130 20.32 25.48 -8.60
CA ARG A 130 21.27 25.85 -9.66
C ARG A 130 22.05 24.65 -10.19
N GLY A 131 22.47 23.74 -9.30
CA GLY A 131 23.17 22.51 -9.68
C GLY A 131 22.29 21.54 -10.49
N LEU A 132 21.00 21.47 -10.19
CA LEU A 132 20.03 20.65 -10.92
C LEU A 132 19.67 21.26 -12.30
N THR A 133 19.61 22.60 -12.39
CA THR A 133 19.32 23.28 -13.66
C THR A 133 20.54 23.44 -14.58
N ASN A 134 21.76 23.36 -14.03
CA ASN A 134 23.01 23.46 -14.78
C ASN A 134 23.98 22.34 -14.37
N PRO A 135 24.05 21.24 -15.16
CA PRO A 135 24.86 20.05 -14.83
C PRO A 135 26.35 20.36 -14.64
N TRP A 136 26.91 21.30 -15.39
CA TRP A 136 28.31 21.71 -15.24
C TRP A 136 28.58 22.38 -13.89
N MET A 137 27.62 23.16 -13.39
CA MET A 137 27.71 23.80 -12.09
C MET A 137 27.54 22.77 -10.96
N GLY A 138 26.62 21.82 -11.12
CA GLY A 138 26.46 20.68 -10.20
C GLY A 138 27.72 19.81 -10.10
N ILE A 139 28.31 19.45 -11.24
CA ILE A 139 29.57 18.71 -11.32
C ILE A 139 30.72 19.49 -10.65
N ARG A 140 30.86 20.79 -10.94
CA ARG A 140 31.89 21.64 -10.32
C ARG A 140 31.74 21.71 -8.79
N THR A 141 30.51 21.79 -8.30
CA THR A 141 30.19 21.82 -6.86
C THR A 141 30.55 20.49 -6.18
N LEU A 142 30.21 19.36 -6.82
CA LEU A 142 30.55 18.01 -6.34
C LEU A 142 32.06 17.78 -6.31
N PHE A 143 32.78 18.17 -7.36
CA PHE A 143 34.24 18.07 -7.39
C PHE A 143 34.90 18.92 -6.31
N ALA A 144 34.38 20.12 -6.05
CA ALA A 144 34.96 20.99 -5.04
C ALA A 144 34.70 20.48 -3.61
N LEU A 145 33.49 19.98 -3.32
CA LEU A 145 33.18 19.29 -2.06
C LEU A 145 34.07 18.06 -1.86
N ALA A 146 34.29 17.26 -2.91
CA ALA A 146 35.19 16.11 -2.87
C ALA A 146 36.65 16.53 -2.63
N ASN A 147 37.10 17.64 -3.23
CA ASN A 147 38.44 18.17 -3.04
C ASN A 147 38.67 18.70 -1.61
N GLU A 148 37.65 19.33 -1.00
CA GLU A 148 37.70 19.81 0.39
C GLU A 148 37.68 18.64 1.40
N MET A 149 36.91 17.58 1.12
CA MET A 149 36.98 16.30 1.85
C MET A 149 38.37 15.62 1.76
N LEU A 150 39.04 15.70 0.61
CA LEU A 150 40.38 15.15 0.41
C LEU A 150 41.46 16.02 1.09
N ALA A 151 41.33 17.35 1.04
CA ALA A 151 42.23 18.30 1.67
C ALA A 151 42.12 18.34 3.21
N SER A 152 41.02 17.83 3.79
CA SER A 152 40.90 17.62 5.24
C SER A 152 41.60 16.33 5.69
N ARG A 153 41.63 15.28 4.85
CA ARG A 153 42.43 14.06 5.09
C ARG A 153 43.95 14.32 5.09
N SER A 154 44.45 15.16 4.20
CA SER A 154 45.90 15.48 4.15
C SER A 154 46.37 16.30 5.37
N ARG A 155 45.50 17.15 5.94
CA ARG A 155 45.78 17.90 7.16
C ARG A 155 45.78 17.05 8.43
N MET A 156 44.98 15.97 8.48
CA MET A 156 45.08 14.97 9.55
C MET A 156 46.37 14.13 9.43
N ALA A 157 46.82 13.83 8.22
CA ALA A 157 48.07 13.10 7.99
C ALA A 157 49.32 13.94 8.35
N SER A 158 49.31 15.26 8.10
CA SER A 158 50.43 16.15 8.47
C SER A 158 50.50 16.46 9.97
N CYS A 159 49.38 16.40 10.70
CA CYS A 159 49.36 16.65 12.16
C CYS A 159 49.85 15.44 12.98
N GLY A 160 49.88 14.24 12.39
CA GLY A 160 50.46 13.03 13.00
C GLY A 160 51.98 12.90 12.86
N LEU A 161 52.63 13.77 12.08
CA LEU A 161 54.07 13.70 11.80
C LEU A 161 54.93 14.63 12.67
N ASP A 162 54.34 15.59 13.38
CA ASP A 162 55.06 16.48 14.33
C ASP A 162 55.02 15.98 15.79
N ALA A 163 54.30 14.89 16.09
CA ALA A 163 54.14 14.34 17.44
C ALA A 163 54.95 13.05 17.74
N MET A 164 55.89 12.66 16.87
CA MET A 164 56.75 11.48 17.10
C MET A 164 58.24 11.79 16.82
N ARG A 165 58.82 12.63 17.69
CA ARG A 165 60.26 12.60 17.99
C ARG A 165 60.44 12.41 19.50
N SER A 166 60.17 11.22 20.00
CA SER A 166 60.88 10.64 21.14
C SER A 166 60.51 9.16 21.31
N ASN A 167 61.54 8.38 21.61
CA ASN A 167 61.59 7.00 22.08
C ASN A 167 61.60 5.83 21.06
N HIS A 168 62.77 5.17 21.11
CA HIS A 168 63.21 3.94 20.47
C HIS A 168 62.66 2.67 21.15
N ALA A 169 62.41 1.63 20.34
CA ALA A 169 62.80 0.20 20.49
C ALA A 169 61.89 -0.68 19.58
N ALA A 170 62.33 -1.10 18.37
CA ALA A 170 62.94 -2.40 18.01
C ALA A 170 62.03 -3.63 18.30
N PHE A 171 61.36 -4.30 17.33
CA PHE A 171 61.82 -5.27 16.30
C PHE A 171 60.60 -5.76 15.43
N PRO A 172 60.71 -6.65 14.40
CA PRO A 172 61.03 -6.46 12.97
C PRO A 172 59.83 -6.82 12.00
N PRO A 173 60.00 -6.77 10.65
CA PRO A 173 58.90 -6.42 9.71
C PRO A 173 58.42 -7.55 8.77
N ILE A 174 57.13 -7.54 8.38
CA ILE A 174 56.60 -8.12 7.12
C ILE A 174 55.44 -7.22 6.61
N PRO A 175 55.28 -6.98 5.29
CA PRO A 175 54.82 -5.70 4.75
C PRO A 175 53.34 -5.67 4.36
N GLU A 176 52.62 -4.63 4.81
CA GLU A 176 51.43 -4.14 4.12
C GLU A 176 51.80 -3.03 3.13
N ARG A 177 51.51 -3.26 1.84
CA ARG A 177 51.54 -2.21 0.82
C ARG A 177 50.11 -1.67 0.62
N PRO A 178 49.82 -0.38 0.87
CA PRO A 178 48.58 0.22 0.41
C PRO A 178 48.69 0.50 -1.10
N ARG A 179 48.08 -0.39 -1.91
CA ARG A 179 47.97 -0.28 -3.38
C ARG A 179 47.01 0.83 -3.88
N MET A 180 46.62 1.79 -3.04
CA MET A 180 45.77 2.92 -3.45
C MET A 180 46.55 4.19 -3.84
N ALA A 181 47.81 4.34 -3.42
CA ALA A 181 48.61 5.54 -3.72
C ALA A 181 49.10 5.58 -5.19
N VAL A 182 49.37 4.42 -5.79
CA VAL A 182 49.85 4.33 -7.19
C VAL A 182 48.72 4.57 -8.19
N PHE A 183 47.50 4.13 -7.90
CA PHE A 183 46.35 4.31 -8.80
C PHE A 183 45.97 5.80 -8.95
N LEU A 184 46.06 6.58 -7.87
CA LEU A 184 45.76 8.02 -7.90
C LEU A 184 46.90 8.86 -8.51
N GLN A 185 48.18 8.48 -8.35
CA GLN A 185 49.29 9.14 -9.05
C GLN A 185 49.25 8.91 -10.57
N THR A 186 48.75 7.76 -11.03
CA THR A 186 48.67 7.44 -12.46
C THR A 186 47.54 8.21 -13.15
N VAL A 187 46.42 8.45 -12.46
CA VAL A 187 45.32 9.30 -12.92
C VAL A 187 45.69 10.79 -12.89
N PHE A 188 46.51 11.22 -11.91
CA PHE A 188 47.05 12.59 -11.83
C PHE A 188 48.05 12.91 -12.95
N LEU A 189 48.83 11.93 -13.40
CA LEU A 189 49.72 12.06 -14.54
C LEU A 189 48.92 12.10 -15.86
N ALA A 190 47.88 11.26 -16.01
CA ALA A 190 47.02 11.27 -17.20
C ALA A 190 46.23 12.58 -17.37
N TYR A 191 45.73 13.16 -16.27
CA TYR A 191 45.02 14.46 -16.27
C TYR A 191 45.95 15.65 -16.57
N ASN A 192 47.16 15.67 -16.00
CA ASN A 192 48.12 16.73 -16.30
C ASN A 192 48.76 16.60 -17.70
N VAL A 193 48.90 15.38 -18.22
CA VAL A 193 49.36 15.12 -19.59
C VAL A 193 48.28 15.49 -20.61
N THR A 194 46.99 15.22 -20.37
CA THR A 194 45.91 15.70 -21.26
C THR A 194 45.73 17.22 -21.19
N ARG A 195 45.90 17.84 -20.01
CA ARG A 195 45.88 19.30 -19.86
C ARG A 195 47.09 20.00 -20.51
N ARG A 196 48.30 19.41 -20.44
CA ARG A 196 49.47 19.91 -21.18
C ARG A 196 49.39 19.63 -22.68
N ALA A 197 48.82 18.50 -23.11
CA ALA A 197 48.59 18.20 -24.53
C ALA A 197 47.57 19.17 -25.16
N MET A 198 46.53 19.58 -24.42
CA MET A 198 45.57 20.60 -24.87
C MET A 198 46.16 22.01 -24.94
N ASN A 199 47.17 22.34 -24.13
CA ASN A 199 47.87 23.64 -24.20
C ASN A 199 49.03 23.63 -25.21
N ILE A 200 49.64 22.48 -25.51
CA ILE A 200 50.73 22.36 -26.50
C ILE A 200 50.16 22.28 -27.94
N LEU A 201 48.91 21.82 -28.12
CA LEU A 201 48.20 21.93 -29.40
C LEU A 201 47.69 23.34 -29.75
N SER A 202 48.06 24.40 -29.00
CA SER A 202 47.77 25.79 -29.36
C SER A 202 48.92 26.52 -30.07
N ILE A 203 50.01 25.82 -30.42
CA ILE A 203 51.17 26.41 -31.12
C ILE A 203 51.57 25.52 -32.31
N ALA A 204 50.69 25.41 -33.30
CA ALA A 204 51.02 25.18 -34.72
C ALA A 204 49.72 25.03 -35.52
N GLY A 205 49.58 25.77 -36.63
CA GLY A 205 48.50 25.58 -37.60
C GLY A 205 47.26 26.45 -37.38
N ARG A 206 47.37 27.74 -37.74
CA ARG A 206 46.19 28.58 -38.05
C ARG A 206 45.54 28.07 -39.34
N CYS A 207 44.22 28.23 -39.44
CA CYS A 207 43.31 27.82 -40.52
C CYS A 207 42.88 26.35 -40.53
N THR A 208 41.81 26.02 -39.79
CA THR A 208 40.69 25.11 -40.16
C THR A 208 39.77 24.74 -38.98
N SER A 209 39.99 25.25 -37.75
CA SER A 209 39.27 24.74 -36.56
C SER A 209 37.98 25.47 -36.15
N ARG A 210 37.36 26.33 -36.98
CA ARG A 210 36.16 27.09 -36.56
C ARG A 210 34.84 26.33 -36.76
N VAL A 211 34.78 25.34 -37.66
CA VAL A 211 33.53 24.60 -37.93
C VAL A 211 33.31 23.45 -36.94
N PHE A 212 34.38 22.79 -36.46
CA PHE A 212 34.24 21.62 -35.57
C PHE A 212 34.07 21.93 -34.07
N LYS A 213 34.41 23.14 -33.60
CA LYS A 213 34.26 23.52 -32.17
C LYS A 213 32.88 24.07 -31.80
N MET A 214 32.06 24.46 -32.77
CA MET A 214 30.66 24.89 -32.53
C MET A 214 29.62 23.79 -32.79
N GLY A 215 29.98 22.70 -33.49
CA GLY A 215 29.04 21.60 -33.78
C GLY A 215 28.71 20.71 -32.57
N ALA A 216 29.69 20.37 -31.73
CA ALA A 216 29.48 19.51 -30.56
C ALA A 216 28.49 20.09 -29.52
N PRO A 217 28.57 21.38 -29.10
CA PRO A 217 27.58 21.93 -28.17
C PRO A 217 26.20 22.12 -28.80
N VAL A 218 26.10 22.36 -30.12
CA VAL A 218 24.82 22.48 -30.82
C VAL A 218 24.14 21.12 -30.96
N ILE A 219 24.87 20.04 -31.29
CA ILE A 219 24.35 18.67 -31.35
C ILE A 219 23.93 18.15 -29.97
N VAL A 220 24.67 18.51 -28.92
CA VAL A 220 24.29 18.20 -27.53
C VAL A 220 23.07 19.03 -27.11
N ALA A 221 22.96 20.30 -27.51
CA ALA A 221 21.79 21.14 -27.22
C ALA A 221 20.51 20.69 -27.96
N THR A 222 20.61 20.30 -29.25
CA THR A 222 19.48 19.74 -30.00
C THR A 222 19.13 18.31 -29.58
N GLY A 223 20.11 17.51 -29.17
CA GLY A 223 19.88 16.20 -28.54
C GLY A 223 19.20 16.29 -27.16
N LEU A 224 19.47 17.35 -26.39
CA LEU A 224 18.82 17.58 -25.10
C LEU A 224 17.39 18.12 -25.22
N SER A 225 17.05 18.87 -26.28
CA SER A 225 15.65 19.20 -26.60
C SER A 225 14.84 18.00 -27.12
N ALA A 226 15.50 16.88 -27.43
CA ALA A 226 14.90 15.63 -27.86
C ALA A 226 14.77 14.59 -26.74
N CYS A 227 15.12 14.91 -25.47
CA CYS A 227 14.79 14.01 -24.36
C CYS A 227 13.29 13.78 -24.35
N ALA A 228 12.86 12.51 -24.30
CA ALA A 228 11.46 12.12 -24.31
C ALA A 228 10.71 12.90 -23.22
N ASN A 229 9.94 13.90 -23.62
CA ASN A 229 9.16 14.73 -22.71
C ASN A 229 7.83 14.01 -22.46
N TYR A 230 7.44 13.82 -21.20
CA TYR A 230 6.12 13.29 -20.84
C TYR A 230 5.09 14.39 -20.55
N ALA A 231 5.45 15.67 -20.68
CA ALA A 231 4.52 16.79 -20.49
C ALA A 231 3.26 16.64 -21.36
N GLY A 232 2.12 17.03 -20.78
CA GLY A 232 0.80 16.88 -21.39
C GLY A 232 0.21 15.48 -21.30
N ILE A 233 0.87 14.52 -20.66
CA ILE A 233 0.29 13.20 -20.35
C ILE A 233 -0.10 13.19 -18.86
N HIS A 234 -1.41 13.20 -18.60
CA HIS A 234 -2.00 13.06 -17.28
C HIS A 234 -3.34 12.30 -17.38
N GLY A 235 -3.81 11.81 -16.23
CA GLY A 235 -5.19 11.34 -16.05
C GLY A 235 -5.94 12.41 -15.26
N ASP A 236 -7.23 12.53 -15.55
CA ASP A 236 -8.11 13.53 -14.93
C ASP A 236 -9.01 12.93 -13.84
N ALA A 237 -8.96 11.60 -13.66
CA ALA A 237 -9.79 10.91 -12.69
C ALA A 237 -9.36 11.24 -11.25
N ALA A 238 -10.35 11.43 -10.38
CA ALA A 238 -10.15 11.58 -8.96
C ALA A 238 -11.14 10.68 -8.21
N MET A 239 -10.69 10.09 -7.10
CA MET A 239 -11.57 9.33 -6.21
C MET A 239 -12.63 10.28 -5.62
N THR A 240 -13.90 9.93 -5.79
CA THR A 240 -15.03 10.69 -5.29
C THR A 240 -15.08 10.58 -3.76
N ALA A 241 -15.28 11.70 -3.08
CA ALA A 241 -15.46 11.68 -1.63
C ALA A 241 -16.90 11.20 -1.32
N PRO A 242 -17.12 10.29 -0.35
CA PRO A 242 -18.45 9.74 -0.08
C PRO A 242 -19.52 10.79 0.23
N GLN A 243 -19.12 11.92 0.82
CA GLN A 243 -20.00 13.02 1.18
C GLN A 243 -20.57 13.77 -0.04
N GLN A 244 -20.02 13.56 -1.24
CA GLN A 244 -20.52 14.15 -2.47
C GLN A 244 -21.81 13.47 -2.97
N TYR A 245 -22.10 12.24 -2.52
CA TYR A 245 -23.35 11.56 -2.85
C TYR A 245 -24.50 12.02 -1.95
N ALA A 246 -25.63 12.38 -2.57
CA ALA A 246 -26.84 12.75 -1.87
C ALA A 246 -27.50 11.51 -1.23
N THR A 247 -27.31 11.34 0.08
CA THR A 247 -27.70 10.13 0.82
C THR A 247 -28.63 10.41 2.00
N GLN A 248 -28.82 11.68 2.39
CA GLN A 248 -29.43 12.07 3.67
C GLN A 248 -30.89 11.64 3.84
N ARG A 249 -31.65 11.47 2.73
CA ARG A 249 -33.04 10.99 2.78
C ARG A 249 -33.15 9.47 2.85
N SER A 250 -32.28 8.78 2.14
CA SER A 250 -32.31 7.32 2.01
C SER A 250 -31.53 6.62 3.14
N LEU A 251 -30.53 7.30 3.70
CA LEU A 251 -29.64 6.83 4.76
C LEU A 251 -29.61 7.87 5.89
N PRO A 252 -30.72 8.03 6.65
CA PRO A 252 -30.78 8.96 7.77
C PRO A 252 -29.89 8.52 8.93
N PHE A 253 -29.55 9.48 9.80
CA PHE A 253 -28.83 9.22 11.05
C PHE A 253 -29.79 8.68 12.11
N GLU A 254 -29.53 7.48 12.62
CA GLU A 254 -30.43 6.75 13.52
C GLU A 254 -29.74 6.28 14.81
N GLN A 255 -28.49 6.69 15.04
CA GLN A 255 -27.67 6.29 16.20
C GLN A 255 -27.57 4.76 16.35
N GLY A 256 -27.56 4.05 15.22
CA GLY A 256 -27.32 2.62 15.18
C GLY A 256 -25.87 2.24 15.45
N HIS A 257 -25.62 0.95 15.59
CA HIS A 257 -24.28 0.41 15.77
C HIS A 257 -23.81 -0.30 14.51
N TRP A 258 -22.52 -0.17 14.20
CA TRP A 258 -21.92 -1.00 13.16
C TRP A 258 -21.98 -2.47 13.57
N PRO A 259 -22.16 -3.41 12.62
CA PRO A 259 -22.12 -4.83 12.94
C PRO A 259 -20.81 -5.18 13.64
N ALA A 260 -20.86 -6.03 14.66
CA ALA A 260 -19.68 -6.66 15.23
C ALA A 260 -19.18 -7.79 14.31
N ALA A 261 -17.95 -8.29 14.55
CA ALA A 261 -17.40 -9.40 13.76
C ALA A 261 -18.24 -10.69 13.89
N ASP A 262 -18.95 -10.85 15.01
CA ASP A 262 -19.88 -11.92 15.35
C ASP A 262 -21.34 -11.52 15.14
N TRP A 263 -21.64 -10.64 14.18
CA TRP A 263 -22.99 -10.12 13.90
C TRP A 263 -24.09 -11.20 13.76
N VAL A 264 -23.74 -12.45 13.47
CA VAL A 264 -24.69 -13.58 13.41
C VAL A 264 -25.25 -13.98 14.77
N ASP A 265 -24.59 -13.62 15.87
CA ASP A 265 -24.99 -13.95 17.23
C ASP A 265 -26.34 -13.29 17.59
N GLN A 266 -26.72 -12.21 16.91
CA GLN A 266 -28.03 -11.56 17.06
C GLN A 266 -29.22 -12.51 16.81
N PHE A 267 -29.03 -13.60 16.06
CA PHE A 267 -30.09 -14.56 15.78
C PHE A 267 -30.20 -15.67 16.84
N GLY A 268 -29.28 -15.75 17.80
CA GLY A 268 -29.39 -16.61 18.98
C GLY A 268 -29.23 -18.12 18.75
N ASP A 269 -28.81 -18.56 17.57
CA ASP A 269 -28.60 -19.98 17.26
C ASP A 269 -27.11 -20.35 17.29
N GLY A 270 -26.69 -21.07 18.35
CA GLY A 270 -25.31 -21.51 18.51
C GLY A 270 -24.81 -22.47 17.43
N GLN A 271 -25.70 -23.20 16.75
CA GLN A 271 -25.32 -24.06 15.63
C GLN A 271 -24.87 -23.22 14.42
N LEU A 272 -25.53 -22.08 14.14
CA LEU A 272 -25.12 -21.18 13.06
C LEU A 272 -23.68 -20.69 13.28
N LYS A 273 -23.37 -20.24 14.50
CA LYS A 273 -22.03 -19.80 14.88
C LYS A 273 -21.00 -20.91 14.66
N ALA A 274 -21.29 -22.11 15.16
CA ALA A 274 -20.38 -23.25 15.03
C ALA A 274 -20.11 -23.63 13.56
N LEU A 275 -21.12 -23.55 12.68
CA LEU A 275 -20.97 -23.81 11.25
C LEU A 275 -20.08 -22.75 10.57
N ILE A 276 -20.25 -21.47 10.91
CA ILE A 276 -19.40 -20.40 10.40
C ILE A 276 -17.96 -20.59 10.87
N ASP A 277 -17.74 -20.84 12.17
CA ASP A 277 -16.41 -21.07 12.73
C ASP A 277 -15.73 -22.29 12.09
N GLU A 278 -16.49 -23.34 11.76
CA GLU A 278 -16.01 -24.50 11.01
C GLU A 278 -15.51 -24.11 9.62
N ALA A 279 -16.29 -23.33 8.86
CA ALA A 279 -15.93 -22.88 7.52
C ALA A 279 -14.70 -21.93 7.52
N LEU A 280 -14.59 -21.05 8.52
CA LEU A 280 -13.50 -20.07 8.62
C LEU A 280 -12.16 -20.67 9.08
N ARG A 281 -12.17 -21.84 9.71
CA ARG A 281 -10.94 -22.48 10.19
C ARG A 281 -10.10 -23.03 9.03
N SER A 282 -10.71 -23.80 8.14
CA SER A 282 -10.01 -24.55 7.08
C SER A 282 -10.89 -24.88 5.86
N GLY A 283 -11.79 -23.96 5.47
CA GLY A 283 -12.59 -24.12 4.26
C GLY A 283 -11.76 -23.90 2.98
N PRO A 284 -11.91 -24.72 1.92
CA PRO A 284 -11.14 -24.60 0.67
C PRO A 284 -11.24 -23.22 -0.01
N THR A 285 -12.39 -22.54 0.12
CA THR A 285 -12.59 -21.18 -0.42
C THR A 285 -11.69 -20.16 0.27
N LEU A 286 -11.52 -20.27 1.60
CA LEU A 286 -10.65 -19.38 2.35
C LEU A 286 -9.17 -19.73 2.15
N ASP A 287 -8.84 -21.02 2.00
CA ASP A 287 -7.47 -21.45 1.68
C ASP A 287 -7.02 -20.94 0.31
N GLN A 288 -7.91 -20.87 -0.69
CA GLN A 288 -7.64 -20.21 -1.96
C GLN A 288 -7.32 -18.71 -1.79
N ALA A 289 -8.06 -18.01 -0.93
CA ALA A 289 -7.81 -16.60 -0.66
C ALA A 289 -6.46 -16.40 0.06
N ARG A 290 -6.18 -17.19 1.10
CA ARG A 290 -4.89 -17.20 1.81
C ARG A 290 -3.71 -17.48 0.87
N ALA A 291 -3.87 -18.41 -0.07
CA ALA A 291 -2.84 -18.71 -1.07
C ALA A 291 -2.59 -17.52 -2.02
N ARG A 292 -3.64 -16.77 -2.42
CA ARG A 292 -3.49 -15.54 -3.20
C ARG A 292 -2.74 -14.45 -2.43
N VAL A 293 -3.03 -14.27 -1.14
CA VAL A 293 -2.27 -13.35 -0.27
C VAL A 293 -0.81 -13.77 -0.13
N ALA A 294 -0.54 -15.06 0.02
CA ALA A 294 0.83 -15.60 0.06
C ALA A 294 1.58 -15.34 -1.26
N ALA A 295 0.92 -15.52 -2.41
CA ALA A 295 1.50 -15.19 -3.72
C ALA A 295 1.79 -13.68 -3.86
N ALA A 296 0.84 -12.82 -3.46
CA ALA A 296 1.05 -11.37 -3.47
C ALA A 296 2.22 -10.94 -2.58
N ARG A 297 2.40 -11.61 -1.44
CA ARG A 297 3.56 -11.39 -0.55
C ARG A 297 4.87 -11.77 -1.25
N ALA A 298 4.93 -12.93 -1.89
CA ALA A 298 6.10 -13.37 -2.64
C ALA A 298 6.44 -12.41 -3.80
N TYR A 299 5.43 -11.84 -4.47
CA TYR A 299 5.65 -10.80 -5.48
C TYR A 299 6.22 -9.51 -4.88
N SER A 300 5.80 -9.13 -3.67
CA SER A 300 6.38 -7.99 -2.94
C SER A 300 7.83 -8.25 -2.54
N GLU A 301 8.16 -9.46 -2.11
CA GLU A 301 9.54 -9.89 -1.83
C GLU A 301 10.41 -9.86 -3.10
N SER A 302 9.87 -10.33 -4.24
CA SER A 302 10.54 -10.24 -5.54
C SER A 302 10.76 -8.79 -5.98
N ALA A 303 9.78 -7.91 -5.79
CA ALA A 303 9.92 -6.48 -6.08
C ALA A 303 10.97 -5.83 -5.17
N HIS A 304 11.04 -6.24 -3.90
CA HIS A 304 12.06 -5.79 -2.96
C HIS A 304 13.46 -6.25 -3.37
N ALA A 305 13.61 -7.51 -3.82
CA ALA A 305 14.88 -8.02 -4.34
C ALA A 305 15.38 -7.20 -5.54
N GLY A 306 14.47 -6.66 -6.37
CA GLY A 306 14.80 -5.72 -7.44
C GLY A 306 15.39 -4.39 -6.99
N THR A 307 15.31 -4.05 -5.70
CA THR A 307 15.95 -2.85 -5.10
C THR A 307 17.34 -3.13 -4.54
N MET A 308 17.80 -4.38 -4.58
CA MET A 308 19.05 -4.83 -3.97
C MET A 308 20.12 -5.15 -5.02
N PRO A 309 21.42 -5.14 -4.65
CA PRO A 309 22.49 -5.64 -5.52
C PRO A 309 22.27 -7.12 -5.86
N ARG A 310 22.48 -7.48 -7.13
CA ARG A 310 22.46 -8.86 -7.61
C ARG A 310 23.88 -9.36 -7.81
N VAL A 311 24.14 -10.61 -7.43
CA VAL A 311 25.40 -11.30 -7.69
C VAL A 311 25.11 -12.59 -8.43
N ASP A 312 25.75 -12.78 -9.57
CA ASP A 312 25.59 -13.94 -10.45
C ASP A 312 26.94 -14.60 -10.70
N ALA A 313 26.93 -15.93 -10.85
CA ALA A 313 28.07 -16.69 -11.34
C ALA A 313 27.68 -17.35 -12.68
N SER A 314 28.56 -17.25 -13.67
CA SER A 314 28.36 -17.84 -14.99
C SER A 314 29.60 -18.58 -15.45
N TYR A 315 29.40 -19.67 -16.19
CA TYR A 315 30.45 -20.42 -16.85
C TYR A 315 30.03 -20.75 -18.28
N ALA A 316 30.91 -20.49 -19.23
CA ALA A 316 30.70 -20.79 -20.64
C ALA A 316 31.93 -21.53 -21.21
N LEU A 317 31.65 -22.55 -22.01
CA LEU A 317 32.63 -23.29 -22.80
C LEU A 317 32.29 -23.10 -24.28
N THR A 318 33.11 -22.34 -24.99
CA THR A 318 32.84 -22.02 -26.40
C THR A 318 33.95 -22.60 -27.26
N ARG A 319 33.60 -23.49 -28.19
CA ARG A 319 34.55 -23.97 -29.22
C ARG A 319 34.28 -23.24 -30.52
N GLN A 320 35.25 -22.46 -30.98
CA GLN A 320 35.11 -21.63 -32.18
C GLN A 320 36.44 -21.53 -32.93
N GLN A 321 36.35 -21.29 -34.24
CA GLN A 321 37.51 -21.01 -35.06
C GLN A 321 37.76 -19.50 -35.08
N PHE A 322 38.95 -19.07 -34.65
CA PHE A 322 39.33 -17.67 -34.71
C PHE A 322 39.88 -17.32 -36.09
N SER A 323 39.49 -16.16 -36.64
CA SER A 323 40.06 -15.66 -37.89
C SER A 323 41.56 -15.40 -37.75
N GLY A 324 42.33 -15.75 -38.78
CA GLY A 324 43.78 -15.49 -38.83
C GLY A 324 44.15 -14.02 -39.02
N THR A 325 43.18 -13.17 -39.33
CA THR A 325 43.37 -11.72 -39.58
C THR A 325 42.70 -10.84 -38.52
N ALA A 326 42.10 -11.44 -37.48
CA ALA A 326 41.43 -10.71 -36.40
C ALA A 326 42.41 -10.33 -35.26
N LEU A 327 41.87 -9.73 -34.19
CA LEU A 327 42.62 -9.25 -33.03
C LEU A 327 43.39 -10.36 -32.27
N VAL A 328 42.98 -11.62 -32.43
CA VAL A 328 43.62 -12.77 -31.76
C VAL A 328 44.89 -13.15 -32.51
N PRO A 329 46.08 -12.98 -31.91
CA PRO A 329 47.33 -13.22 -32.62
C PRO A 329 47.57 -14.72 -32.86
N PRO A 330 48.33 -15.09 -33.90
CA PRO A 330 48.91 -16.42 -34.03
C PRO A 330 49.71 -16.81 -32.75
N PRO A 331 49.72 -18.09 -32.33
CA PRO A 331 49.22 -19.27 -33.05
C PRO A 331 47.72 -19.54 -32.88
N TYR A 332 46.99 -18.71 -32.13
CA TYR A 332 45.57 -18.92 -31.85
C TYR A 332 44.68 -18.45 -33.03
N GLY A 333 45.02 -17.34 -33.67
CA GLY A 333 44.37 -16.87 -34.89
C GLY A 333 44.54 -17.87 -36.05
N GLY A 334 43.46 -18.19 -36.76
CA GLY A 334 43.43 -19.15 -37.87
C GLY A 334 43.15 -20.60 -37.45
N SER A 335 42.92 -20.86 -36.16
CA SER A 335 42.78 -22.21 -35.61
C SER A 335 41.51 -22.39 -34.77
N TRP A 336 41.12 -23.65 -34.55
CA TRP A 336 40.04 -24.02 -33.63
C TRP A 336 40.53 -23.90 -32.19
N GLN A 337 39.83 -23.11 -31.39
CA GLN A 337 40.12 -22.93 -29.97
C GLN A 337 38.90 -23.27 -29.12
N THR A 338 39.16 -23.76 -27.91
CA THR A 338 38.14 -24.00 -26.89
C THR A 338 38.35 -23.01 -25.76
N GLU A 339 37.47 -22.02 -25.66
CA GLU A 339 37.51 -20.93 -24.69
C GLU A 339 36.71 -21.30 -23.44
N ASN A 340 37.32 -21.14 -22.27
CA ASN A 340 36.70 -21.33 -20.97
C ASN A 340 36.58 -19.96 -20.31
N ARG A 341 35.34 -19.54 -20.01
CA ARG A 341 35.06 -18.26 -19.36
C ARG A 341 34.21 -18.50 -18.13
N GLY A 342 34.77 -18.22 -16.95
CA GLY A 342 34.05 -18.23 -15.68
C GLY A 342 34.02 -16.82 -15.10
N ILE A 343 32.83 -16.27 -14.83
CA ILE A 343 32.66 -14.91 -14.35
C ILE A 343 31.76 -14.90 -13.12
N LEU A 344 32.20 -14.22 -12.07
CA LEU A 344 31.38 -13.73 -10.98
C LEU A 344 31.09 -12.25 -11.22
N SER A 345 29.83 -11.89 -11.40
CA SER A 345 29.38 -10.52 -11.65
C SER A 345 28.47 -10.01 -10.54
N ALA A 346 28.61 -8.75 -10.17
CA ALA A 346 27.70 -8.02 -9.31
C ALA A 346 27.14 -6.81 -10.07
N SER A 347 25.83 -6.57 -9.96
CA SER A 347 25.15 -5.42 -10.55
C SER A 347 24.24 -4.74 -9.54
N TYR A 348 24.22 -3.42 -9.51
CA TYR A 348 23.34 -2.64 -8.65
C TYR A 348 22.83 -1.39 -9.38
N GLU A 349 21.53 -1.34 -9.60
CA GLU A 349 20.85 -0.19 -10.20
C GLU A 349 20.71 0.93 -9.16
N LEU A 350 21.30 2.09 -9.43
CA LEU A 350 21.13 3.27 -8.59
C LEU A 350 19.76 3.87 -8.86
N ASP A 351 18.81 3.56 -7.97
CA ASP A 351 17.45 4.05 -8.05
C ASP A 351 17.33 5.55 -7.66
N LEU A 352 17.92 6.42 -8.48
CA LEU A 352 17.97 7.87 -8.28
C LEU A 352 16.60 8.51 -8.46
N TRP A 353 15.81 8.00 -9.39
CA TRP A 353 14.49 8.52 -9.77
C TRP A 353 13.33 7.79 -9.09
N GLY A 354 13.62 6.69 -8.37
CA GLY A 354 12.63 5.95 -7.62
C GLY A 354 11.89 4.88 -8.42
N LYS A 355 12.32 4.52 -9.64
CA LYS A 355 11.69 3.48 -10.48
C LYS A 355 11.43 2.19 -9.69
N LYS A 356 12.49 1.59 -9.11
CA LYS A 356 12.38 0.33 -8.36
C LYS A 356 11.63 0.49 -7.04
N ARG A 357 11.79 1.64 -6.38
CA ARG A 357 11.06 1.96 -5.14
C ARG A 357 9.56 2.11 -5.37
N GLU A 358 9.15 2.76 -6.45
CA GLU A 358 7.74 2.90 -6.81
C GLU A 358 7.17 1.55 -7.26
N ALA A 359 7.91 0.73 -8.00
CA ALA A 359 7.53 -0.66 -8.30
C ALA A 359 7.30 -1.50 -7.03
N LEU A 360 8.19 -1.37 -6.03
CA LEU A 360 8.03 -2.01 -4.72
C LEU A 360 6.77 -1.50 -4.00
N LYS A 361 6.54 -0.19 -3.96
CA LYS A 361 5.33 0.37 -3.34
C LYS A 361 4.07 -0.14 -4.04
N ALA A 362 4.04 -0.16 -5.37
CA ALA A 362 2.94 -0.74 -6.12
C ALA A 362 2.67 -2.20 -5.75
N SER A 363 3.72 -3.01 -5.59
CA SER A 363 3.59 -4.41 -5.17
C SER A 363 3.09 -4.54 -3.72
N VAL A 364 3.53 -3.67 -2.81
CA VAL A 364 3.03 -3.62 -1.42
C VAL A 364 1.55 -3.24 -1.39
N SER A 365 1.12 -2.25 -2.18
CA SER A 365 -0.30 -1.86 -2.25
C SER A 365 -1.16 -2.98 -2.82
N ARG A 366 -0.69 -3.75 -3.82
CA ARG A 366 -1.37 -4.98 -4.29
C ARG A 366 -1.47 -6.07 -3.23
N LEU A 367 -0.47 -6.20 -2.35
CA LEU A 367 -0.55 -7.10 -1.20
C LEU A 367 -1.64 -6.65 -0.22
N GLN A 368 -1.77 -5.35 0.06
CA GLN A 368 -2.87 -4.85 0.90
C GLN A 368 -4.23 -5.05 0.25
N ALA A 369 -4.35 -4.82 -1.07
CA ALA A 369 -5.57 -5.13 -1.81
C ALA A 369 -5.93 -6.62 -1.69
N SER A 370 -4.97 -7.52 -1.86
CA SER A 370 -5.18 -8.97 -1.72
C SER A 370 -5.64 -9.38 -0.32
N ARG A 371 -5.17 -8.69 0.74
CA ARG A 371 -5.64 -8.94 2.12
C ARG A 371 -7.08 -8.48 2.31
N ALA A 372 -7.44 -7.32 1.76
CA ALA A 372 -8.81 -6.84 1.79
C ALA A 372 -9.75 -7.74 0.96
N ASP A 373 -9.27 -8.30 -0.16
CA ASP A 373 -10.01 -9.31 -0.93
C ASP A 373 -10.25 -10.60 -0.11
N GLU A 374 -9.29 -11.05 0.72
CA GLU A 374 -9.50 -12.18 1.63
C GLU A 374 -10.65 -11.91 2.61
N GLU A 375 -10.75 -10.69 3.14
CA GLU A 375 -11.85 -10.28 4.01
C GLU A 375 -13.20 -10.24 3.27
N THR A 376 -13.21 -9.83 2.01
CA THR A 376 -14.40 -9.89 1.13
C THR A 376 -14.86 -11.34 0.94
N VAL A 377 -13.93 -12.27 0.73
CA VAL A 377 -14.22 -13.72 0.63
C VAL A 377 -14.78 -14.24 1.95
N ARG A 378 -14.19 -13.87 3.08
CA ARG A 378 -14.66 -14.24 4.42
C ARG A 378 -16.08 -13.76 4.67
N LEU A 379 -16.36 -12.51 4.35
CA LEU A 379 -17.68 -11.90 4.49
C LEU A 379 -18.71 -12.63 3.61
N THR A 380 -18.38 -12.85 2.34
CA THR A 380 -19.25 -13.53 1.38
C THR A 380 -19.55 -14.97 1.81
N LEU A 381 -18.56 -15.70 2.32
CA LEU A 381 -18.73 -17.06 2.84
C LEU A 381 -19.66 -17.07 4.06
N THR A 382 -19.41 -16.19 5.03
CA THR A 382 -20.22 -16.06 6.25
C THR A 382 -21.67 -15.72 5.92
N THR A 383 -21.89 -14.72 5.06
CA THR A 383 -23.21 -14.32 4.58
C THR A 383 -23.90 -15.46 3.83
N SER A 384 -23.19 -16.20 2.97
CA SER A 384 -23.75 -17.33 2.22
C SER A 384 -24.22 -18.45 3.13
N ILE A 385 -23.44 -18.79 4.17
CA ILE A 385 -23.82 -19.79 5.18
C ILE A 385 -25.06 -19.31 5.95
N ALA A 386 -25.07 -18.06 6.42
CA ALA A 386 -26.19 -17.50 7.17
C ALA A 386 -27.50 -17.50 6.35
N ARG A 387 -27.45 -17.11 5.07
CA ARG A 387 -28.62 -17.14 4.17
C ARG A 387 -29.10 -18.56 3.88
N ALA A 388 -28.18 -19.50 3.63
CA ALA A 388 -28.53 -20.91 3.43
C ALA A 388 -29.15 -21.53 4.71
N TYR A 389 -28.65 -21.16 5.88
CA TYR A 389 -29.18 -21.59 7.16
C TYR A 389 -30.57 -20.99 7.46
N ASN A 390 -30.79 -19.73 7.13
CA ASN A 390 -32.13 -19.10 7.17
C ASN A 390 -33.10 -19.76 6.17
N GLN A 391 -32.61 -20.15 4.99
CA GLN A 391 -33.39 -20.93 4.02
C GLN A 391 -33.79 -22.31 4.59
N LEU A 392 -32.89 -22.97 5.29
CA LEU A 392 -33.19 -24.23 5.98
C LEU A 392 -34.28 -24.02 7.05
N ALA A 393 -34.19 -22.94 7.83
CA ALA A 393 -35.19 -22.56 8.83
C ALA A 393 -36.57 -22.33 8.17
N ARG A 394 -36.62 -21.60 7.05
CA ARG A 394 -37.84 -21.39 6.26
C ARG A 394 -38.49 -22.70 5.84
N LEU A 395 -37.70 -23.65 5.33
CA LEU A 395 -38.22 -24.94 4.88
C LEU A 395 -38.81 -25.76 6.03
N TYR A 396 -38.20 -25.74 7.21
CA TYR A 396 -38.76 -26.40 8.39
C TYR A 396 -40.06 -25.76 8.88
N VAL A 397 -40.22 -24.43 8.78
CA VAL A 397 -41.50 -23.78 9.12
C VAL A 397 -42.58 -24.13 8.10
N LEU A 398 -42.25 -24.15 6.80
CA LEU A 398 -43.19 -24.58 5.76
C LEU A 398 -43.56 -26.06 5.89
N HIS A 399 -42.63 -26.90 6.34
CA HIS A 399 -42.88 -28.30 6.63
C HIS A 399 -43.88 -28.47 7.79
N ASP A 400 -43.72 -27.73 8.89
CA ASP A 400 -44.69 -27.75 10.01
C ASP A 400 -46.09 -27.30 9.56
N ILE A 401 -46.18 -26.27 8.69
CA ILE A 401 -47.45 -25.81 8.11
C ILE A 401 -48.07 -26.92 7.25
N ALA A 402 -47.26 -27.61 6.43
CA ALA A 402 -47.73 -28.72 5.59
C ALA A 402 -48.22 -29.92 6.42
N GLU A 403 -47.58 -30.19 7.56
CA GLU A 403 -48.01 -31.24 8.50
C GLU A 403 -49.37 -30.90 9.13
N GLN A 404 -49.54 -29.65 9.58
CA GLN A 404 -50.84 -29.17 10.10
C GLN A 404 -51.94 -29.24 9.03
N GLU A 405 -51.61 -28.89 7.80
CA GLU A 405 -52.52 -28.99 6.66
C GLU A 405 -52.97 -30.43 6.39
N ILE A 406 -52.06 -31.40 6.45
CA ILE A 406 -52.40 -32.81 6.31
C ILE A 406 -53.37 -33.25 7.41
N ALA A 407 -53.12 -32.86 8.66
CA ALA A 407 -54.00 -33.18 9.78
C ALA A 407 -55.41 -32.56 9.61
N ARG A 408 -55.50 -31.31 9.12
CA ARG A 408 -56.79 -30.66 8.78
C ARG A 408 -57.51 -31.39 7.66
N ARG A 409 -56.83 -31.75 6.56
CA ARG A 409 -57.43 -32.48 5.44
C ARG A 409 -57.89 -33.89 5.82
N GLU A 410 -57.17 -34.58 6.70
CA GLU A 410 -57.61 -35.86 7.27
C GLU A 410 -58.86 -35.71 8.15
N GLN A 411 -59.02 -34.59 8.84
CA GLN A 411 -60.25 -34.29 9.56
C GLN A 411 -61.42 -34.05 8.59
N ILE A 412 -61.21 -33.29 7.51
CA ILE A 412 -62.24 -33.04 6.49
C ILE A 412 -62.69 -34.36 5.84
N ASP A 413 -61.75 -35.22 5.43
CA ASP A 413 -62.08 -36.55 4.85
C ASP A 413 -62.92 -37.41 5.82
N ARG A 414 -62.57 -37.44 7.11
CA ARG A 414 -63.35 -38.15 8.14
C ARG A 414 -64.78 -37.59 8.30
N ILE A 415 -64.93 -36.26 8.30
CA ILE A 415 -66.24 -35.62 8.39
C ILE A 415 -67.07 -35.93 7.14
N THR A 416 -66.49 -35.83 5.96
CA THR A 416 -67.16 -36.15 4.68
C THR A 416 -67.60 -37.62 4.65
N ALA A 417 -66.75 -38.55 5.11
CA ALA A 417 -67.11 -39.97 5.20
C ALA A 417 -68.30 -40.21 6.15
N GLY A 418 -68.34 -39.54 7.31
CA GLY A 418 -69.48 -39.59 8.22
C GLY A 418 -70.77 -39.04 7.61
N ARG A 419 -70.67 -37.91 6.88
CA ARG A 419 -71.81 -37.28 6.21
C ARG A 419 -72.40 -38.13 5.09
N ILE A 420 -71.57 -38.84 4.32
CA ILE A 420 -72.01 -39.83 3.33
C ILE A 420 -72.75 -40.99 4.00
N ALA A 421 -72.25 -41.49 5.13
CA ALA A 421 -72.93 -42.55 5.88
C ALA A 421 -74.33 -42.12 6.38
N THR A 422 -74.55 -40.81 6.58
CA THR A 422 -75.85 -40.23 6.94
C THR A 422 -76.65 -39.72 5.73
N GLY A 423 -76.17 -39.92 4.50
CA GLY A 423 -76.85 -39.48 3.27
C GLY A 423 -76.85 -37.97 3.00
N LEU A 424 -75.95 -37.21 3.65
CA LEU A 424 -75.89 -35.74 3.55
C LEU A 424 -74.93 -35.22 2.46
N ASP A 425 -73.97 -36.04 2.04
CA ASP A 425 -72.98 -35.73 0.98
C ASP A 425 -72.86 -36.93 0.00
N THR A 426 -72.12 -36.76 -1.10
CA THR A 426 -71.94 -37.78 -2.15
C THR A 426 -70.50 -38.27 -2.24
N GLN A 427 -70.25 -39.27 -3.09
CA GLN A 427 -68.89 -39.76 -3.35
C GLN A 427 -67.98 -38.68 -3.98
N VAL A 428 -68.55 -37.65 -4.62
CA VAL A 428 -67.78 -36.54 -5.22
C VAL A 428 -67.01 -35.78 -4.14
N GLU A 429 -67.65 -35.45 -3.02
CA GLU A 429 -67.01 -34.77 -1.89
C GLU A 429 -65.88 -35.63 -1.29
N ARG A 430 -66.07 -36.96 -1.22
CA ARG A 430 -65.05 -37.88 -0.71
C ARG A 430 -63.82 -37.95 -1.60
N GLU A 431 -64.01 -38.10 -2.91
CA GLU A 431 -62.87 -38.15 -3.83
C GLU A 431 -62.14 -36.80 -3.90
N THR A 432 -62.86 -35.68 -3.75
CA THR A 432 -62.26 -34.34 -3.64
C THR A 432 -61.39 -34.21 -2.39
N ALA A 433 -61.89 -34.66 -1.22
CA ALA A 433 -61.11 -34.65 0.02
C ALA A 433 -59.83 -35.52 -0.08
N ARG A 434 -59.96 -36.71 -0.66
CA ARG A 434 -58.82 -37.64 -0.89
C ARG A 434 -57.77 -37.06 -1.83
N ALA A 435 -58.20 -36.45 -2.94
CA ALA A 435 -57.30 -35.80 -3.90
C ALA A 435 -56.52 -34.65 -3.23
N ASN A 436 -57.21 -33.83 -2.43
CA ASN A 436 -56.59 -32.75 -1.67
C ASN A 436 -55.59 -33.28 -0.64
N LEU A 437 -55.94 -34.31 0.13
CA LEU A 437 -55.02 -34.94 1.08
C LEU A 437 -53.76 -35.49 0.39
N ALA A 438 -53.92 -36.20 -0.73
CA ALA A 438 -52.80 -36.71 -1.52
C ALA A 438 -51.88 -35.58 -2.02
N THR A 439 -52.46 -34.46 -2.45
CA THR A 439 -51.71 -33.27 -2.89
C THR A 439 -50.87 -32.68 -1.76
N SER A 440 -51.41 -32.54 -0.55
CA SER A 440 -50.66 -32.03 0.61
C SER A 440 -49.53 -32.97 1.02
N ARG A 441 -49.77 -34.29 0.98
CA ARG A 441 -48.73 -35.29 1.25
C ARG A 441 -47.59 -35.21 0.23
N ALA A 442 -47.90 -35.02 -1.06
CA ALA A 442 -46.87 -34.81 -2.08
C ALA A 442 -46.06 -33.52 -1.85
N ALA A 443 -46.72 -32.42 -1.46
CA ALA A 443 -46.05 -31.16 -1.12
C ALA A 443 -45.08 -31.30 0.06
N MET A 444 -45.46 -32.05 1.11
CA MET A 444 -44.58 -32.35 2.25
C MET A 444 -43.33 -33.14 1.80
N LYS A 445 -43.48 -34.15 0.93
CA LYS A 445 -42.33 -34.89 0.37
C LYS A 445 -41.40 -34.02 -0.48
N SER A 446 -41.94 -33.03 -1.18
CA SER A 446 -41.13 -32.03 -1.86
C SER A 446 -40.31 -31.18 -0.88
N LEU A 447 -40.90 -30.77 0.25
CA LEU A 447 -40.19 -30.05 1.31
C LEU A 447 -39.08 -30.89 1.95
N ASP A 448 -39.32 -32.18 2.21
CA ASP A 448 -38.31 -33.13 2.70
C ASP A 448 -37.06 -33.13 1.80
N GLY A 449 -37.27 -33.22 0.48
CA GLY A 449 -36.18 -33.17 -0.50
C GLY A 449 -35.42 -31.83 -0.51
N ARG A 450 -36.14 -30.71 -0.38
CA ARG A 450 -35.51 -29.36 -0.32
C ARG A 450 -34.72 -29.14 0.96
N ILE A 451 -35.20 -29.65 2.10
CA ILE A 451 -34.47 -29.63 3.37
C ILE A 451 -33.15 -30.37 3.21
N LEU A 452 -33.18 -31.57 2.64
CA LEU A 452 -31.98 -32.38 2.40
C LEU A 452 -30.99 -31.68 1.46
N ALA A 453 -31.47 -31.14 0.33
CA ALA A 453 -30.64 -30.40 -0.62
C ALA A 453 -29.98 -29.17 0.02
N THR A 454 -30.71 -28.42 0.85
CA THR A 454 -30.18 -27.24 1.56
C THR A 454 -29.11 -27.64 2.59
N ARG A 455 -29.28 -28.78 3.27
CA ARG A 455 -28.25 -29.32 4.18
C ARG A 455 -26.96 -29.68 3.44
N TYR A 456 -27.07 -30.27 2.25
CA TYR A 456 -25.90 -30.53 1.40
C TYR A 456 -25.24 -29.24 0.89
N GLN A 457 -26.04 -28.23 0.53
CA GLN A 457 -25.52 -26.91 0.15
C GLN A 457 -24.71 -26.28 1.28
N ILE A 458 -25.21 -26.32 2.52
CA ILE A 458 -24.47 -25.80 3.68
C ILE A 458 -23.17 -26.60 3.85
N ALA A 459 -23.21 -27.93 3.82
CA ALA A 459 -22.02 -28.76 3.94
C ALA A 459 -20.94 -28.42 2.88
N ALA A 460 -21.36 -28.17 1.64
CA ALA A 460 -20.45 -27.73 0.58
C ALA A 460 -19.81 -26.37 0.87
N LEU A 461 -20.55 -25.41 1.45
CA LEU A 461 -19.99 -24.12 1.90
C LEU A 461 -18.98 -24.29 3.04
N LEU A 462 -19.15 -25.30 3.91
CA LEU A 462 -18.16 -25.65 4.94
C LEU A 462 -16.89 -26.27 4.33
N GLY A 463 -16.91 -26.68 3.06
CA GLY A 463 -15.86 -27.50 2.46
C GLY A 463 -15.92 -28.98 2.86
N ALA A 464 -17.07 -29.44 3.36
CA ALA A 464 -17.28 -30.81 3.83
C ALA A 464 -18.11 -31.64 2.83
N GLY A 465 -18.07 -32.97 2.99
CA GLY A 465 -18.90 -33.89 2.22
C GLY A 465 -20.39 -33.83 2.60
N PRO A 466 -21.29 -34.39 1.77
CA PRO A 466 -22.75 -34.29 1.97
C PRO A 466 -23.23 -34.87 3.31
N ASP A 467 -22.57 -35.89 3.84
CA ASP A 467 -22.92 -36.52 5.12
C ASP A 467 -22.75 -35.57 6.32
N ARG A 468 -21.85 -34.59 6.24
CA ARG A 468 -21.75 -33.51 7.24
C ARG A 468 -23.05 -32.70 7.29
N GLY A 469 -23.71 -32.54 6.15
CA GLY A 469 -25.03 -31.90 6.04
C GLY A 469 -26.12 -32.66 6.78
N LEU A 470 -26.06 -34.00 6.79
CA LEU A 470 -27.00 -34.85 7.54
C LEU A 470 -26.89 -34.69 9.06
N GLN A 471 -25.82 -34.08 9.55
CA GLN A 471 -25.61 -33.77 10.97
C GLN A 471 -26.13 -32.37 11.36
N ILE A 472 -26.46 -31.51 10.38
CA ILE A 472 -27.00 -30.17 10.65
C ILE A 472 -28.43 -30.30 11.17
N ALA A 473 -28.67 -29.97 12.43
CA ALA A 473 -29.98 -30.05 13.06
C ALA A 473 -30.93 -28.95 12.56
N ARG A 474 -32.22 -29.08 12.89
CA ARG A 474 -33.25 -28.07 12.62
C ARG A 474 -32.83 -26.71 13.21
N PRO A 475 -32.82 -25.62 12.42
CA PRO A 475 -32.48 -24.28 12.92
C PRO A 475 -33.47 -23.74 13.94
N VAL A 476 -32.95 -22.98 14.91
CA VAL A 476 -33.71 -22.29 15.96
C VAL A 476 -33.29 -20.81 15.99
N LEU A 477 -33.61 -20.09 14.91
CA LEU A 477 -33.24 -18.70 14.72
C LEU A 477 -34.29 -17.73 15.30
N GLY A 478 -33.85 -16.81 16.16
CA GLY A 478 -34.62 -15.68 16.70
C GLY A 478 -34.78 -14.52 15.70
N MET A 479 -35.68 -13.58 15.98
CA MET A 479 -36.04 -12.45 15.09
C MET A 479 -34.87 -11.50 14.75
N GLY A 480 -33.76 -11.56 15.49
CA GLY A 480 -32.67 -10.59 15.39
C GLY A 480 -32.98 -9.28 16.11
N ASP A 481 -31.99 -8.41 16.18
CA ASP A 481 -32.11 -7.11 16.85
C ASP A 481 -32.90 -6.09 16.02
N ASP A 482 -33.27 -4.98 16.66
CA ASP A 482 -33.86 -3.82 15.99
C ASP A 482 -32.84 -3.21 15.00
N VAL A 483 -33.28 -2.91 13.78
CA VAL A 483 -32.39 -2.47 12.70
C VAL A 483 -32.33 -0.96 12.67
N ARG A 484 -31.19 -0.40 13.09
CA ARG A 484 -30.91 1.05 13.02
C ARG A 484 -29.60 1.30 12.31
N LEU A 485 -29.57 2.32 11.46
CA LEU A 485 -28.35 2.69 10.73
C LEU A 485 -27.34 3.43 11.61
N PRO A 486 -26.04 3.10 11.52
CA PRO A 486 -24.98 3.87 12.14
C PRO A 486 -24.92 5.32 11.65
N ASP A 487 -24.44 6.20 12.51
CA ASP A 487 -24.16 7.58 12.10
C ASP A 487 -22.93 7.65 11.18
N ASN A 488 -22.84 8.70 10.35
CA ASN A 488 -21.75 8.93 9.39
C ASN A 488 -21.49 7.79 8.38
N LEU A 489 -22.49 6.95 8.13
CA LEU A 489 -22.40 5.75 7.30
C LEU A 489 -21.67 5.94 5.96
N PRO A 490 -21.96 6.96 5.12
CA PRO A 490 -21.26 7.10 3.84
C PRO A 490 -19.75 7.27 3.98
N ALA A 491 -19.28 8.01 4.99
CA ALA A 491 -17.86 8.28 5.20
C ALA A 491 -17.13 7.02 5.72
N ASP A 492 -17.76 6.34 6.68
CA ASP A 492 -17.16 5.22 7.38
C ASP A 492 -17.13 3.94 6.52
N LEU A 493 -18.06 3.78 5.57
CA LEU A 493 -18.10 2.64 4.64
C LEU A 493 -16.76 2.42 3.91
N VAL A 494 -16.04 3.50 3.57
CA VAL A 494 -14.74 3.41 2.87
C VAL A 494 -13.67 2.67 3.70
N SER A 495 -13.84 2.61 5.01
CA SER A 495 -12.91 1.93 5.94
C SER A 495 -13.48 0.64 6.54
N ARG A 496 -14.76 0.36 6.31
CA ARG A 496 -15.49 -0.75 6.92
C ARG A 496 -15.96 -1.80 5.92
N ARG A 497 -15.96 -1.49 4.62
CA ARG A 497 -16.25 -2.47 3.57
C ARG A 497 -14.96 -2.95 2.91
N PRO A 498 -14.64 -4.26 2.98
CA PRO A 498 -13.35 -4.78 2.53
C PRO A 498 -13.13 -4.64 1.02
N ASP A 499 -14.18 -4.73 0.20
CA ASP A 499 -14.11 -4.56 -1.25
C ASP A 499 -13.79 -3.11 -1.68
N ILE A 500 -14.33 -2.10 -0.98
CA ILE A 500 -13.98 -0.70 -1.21
C ILE A 500 -12.52 -0.44 -0.80
N VAL A 501 -12.08 -1.04 0.32
CA VAL A 501 -10.69 -0.96 0.76
C VAL A 501 -9.75 -1.60 -0.26
N ALA A 502 -10.11 -2.77 -0.81
CA ALA A 502 -9.35 -3.41 -1.89
C ALA A 502 -9.26 -2.52 -3.14
N ALA A 503 -10.40 -1.95 -3.59
CA ALA A 503 -10.43 -1.04 -4.73
C ALA A 503 -9.55 0.20 -4.51
N ARG A 504 -9.55 0.77 -3.30
CA ARG A 504 -8.68 1.89 -2.94
C ARG A 504 -7.20 1.52 -2.99
N TRP A 505 -6.81 0.36 -2.45
CA TRP A 505 -5.42 -0.12 -2.53
C TRP A 505 -4.98 -0.41 -3.96
N ASN A 506 -5.90 -0.83 -4.83
CA ASN A 506 -5.63 -0.98 -6.26
C ASN A 506 -5.39 0.38 -6.94
N VAL A 507 -6.18 1.42 -6.62
CA VAL A 507 -5.91 2.80 -7.10
C VAL A 507 -4.51 3.25 -6.67
N ASP A 508 -4.13 3.01 -5.42
CA ASP A 508 -2.80 3.35 -4.89
C ASP A 508 -1.68 2.59 -5.60
N ALA A 509 -1.87 1.28 -5.87
CA ALA A 509 -0.92 0.47 -6.62
C ALA A 509 -0.67 1.02 -8.03
N ILE A 510 -1.74 1.33 -8.77
CA ILE A 510 -1.61 1.88 -10.13
C ILE A 510 -1.04 3.31 -10.11
N ALA A 511 -1.34 4.11 -9.08
CA ALA A 511 -0.70 5.42 -8.90
C ALA A 511 0.83 5.32 -8.75
N HIS A 512 1.32 4.24 -8.14
CA HIS A 512 2.74 3.93 -8.07
C HIS A 512 3.30 3.41 -9.41
N ASP A 513 2.56 2.60 -10.16
CA ASP A 513 2.95 2.19 -11.53
C ASP A 513 3.09 3.40 -12.48
N VAL A 514 2.23 4.43 -12.35
CA VAL A 514 2.36 5.68 -13.13
C VAL A 514 3.66 6.40 -12.80
N LYS A 515 4.08 6.39 -11.52
CA LYS A 515 5.36 7.01 -11.11
C LYS A 515 6.55 6.19 -11.59
N GLU A 516 6.46 4.87 -11.58
CA GLU A 516 7.45 3.97 -12.17
C GLU A 516 7.62 4.27 -13.67
N ALA A 517 6.51 4.31 -14.43
CA ALA A 517 6.54 4.61 -15.87
C ALA A 517 7.11 6.01 -16.18
N LYS A 518 6.86 7.01 -15.32
CA LYS A 518 7.50 8.33 -15.44
C LYS A 518 9.01 8.26 -15.20
N ALA A 519 9.48 7.38 -14.33
CA ALA A 519 10.89 7.23 -14.04
C ALA A 519 11.67 6.68 -15.25
N GLU A 520 11.01 5.95 -16.16
CA GLU A 520 11.63 5.40 -17.39
C GLU A 520 12.06 6.46 -18.41
N PHE A 521 11.57 7.69 -18.30
CA PHE A 521 12.00 8.81 -19.12
C PHE A 521 13.36 9.40 -18.69
N TYR A 522 13.90 8.93 -17.56
CA TYR A 522 15.16 9.41 -17.01
C TYR A 522 16.30 8.41 -17.21
N PRO A 523 17.58 8.85 -17.12
CA PRO A 523 18.70 7.94 -17.26
C PRO A 523 18.75 6.88 -16.13
N ASP A 524 18.88 5.62 -16.51
CA ASP A 524 19.18 4.51 -15.60
C ASP A 524 20.70 4.38 -15.41
N ILE A 525 21.15 4.32 -14.16
CA ILE A 525 22.58 4.18 -13.82
C ILE A 525 22.79 2.84 -13.10
N ASN A 526 23.43 1.90 -13.77
CA ASN A 526 23.74 0.59 -13.21
C ASN A 526 25.24 0.50 -12.86
N LEU A 527 25.55 0.15 -11.62
CA LEU A 527 26.92 -0.15 -11.20
C LEU A 527 27.20 -1.64 -11.45
N SER A 528 28.16 -1.92 -12.32
CA SER A 528 28.58 -3.29 -12.63
C SER A 528 30.01 -3.52 -12.18
N ALA A 529 30.25 -4.68 -11.59
CA ALA A 529 31.59 -5.19 -11.30
C ALA A 529 31.64 -6.68 -11.64
N ALA A 530 32.71 -7.13 -12.28
CA ALA A 530 32.89 -8.54 -12.58
C ALA A 530 34.35 -8.94 -12.35
N ILE A 531 34.54 -10.15 -11.84
CA ILE A 531 35.84 -10.82 -11.74
C ILE A 531 35.70 -12.20 -12.36
N GLY A 532 36.72 -12.66 -13.06
CA GLY A 532 36.61 -13.93 -13.77
C GLY A 532 37.95 -14.53 -14.16
N LEU A 533 37.82 -15.67 -14.82
CA LEU A 533 38.89 -16.41 -15.47
C LEU A 533 38.51 -16.59 -16.94
N ASP A 534 39.44 -16.34 -17.83
CA ASP A 534 39.28 -16.46 -19.28
C ASP A 534 40.54 -17.09 -19.88
N ALA A 535 40.39 -18.24 -20.54
CA ALA A 535 41.51 -18.97 -21.12
C ALA A 535 41.12 -19.89 -22.27
N PHE A 536 42.01 -20.01 -23.26
CA PHE A 536 41.99 -21.12 -24.21
C PHE A 536 42.51 -22.41 -23.56
N GLY A 537 41.68 -23.45 -23.60
CA GLY A 537 41.94 -24.75 -22.98
C GLY A 537 41.84 -24.74 -21.45
N PHE A 538 41.48 -25.88 -20.87
CA PHE A 538 41.27 -25.97 -19.42
C PHE A 538 42.58 -25.92 -18.61
N GLY A 539 43.70 -26.39 -19.17
CA GLY A 539 44.99 -26.47 -18.47
C GLY A 539 45.58 -25.13 -18.02
N ARG A 540 45.11 -24.01 -18.57
CA ARG A 540 45.53 -22.65 -18.17
C ARG A 540 44.43 -21.86 -17.45
N PHE A 541 43.24 -22.44 -17.33
CA PHE A 541 42.05 -21.75 -16.84
C PHE A 541 42.17 -21.39 -15.35
N LEU A 542 42.70 -22.28 -14.51
CA LEU A 542 42.87 -22.07 -13.07
C LEU A 542 44.25 -21.45 -12.73
N THR A 543 44.76 -20.56 -13.58
CA THR A 543 46.05 -19.89 -13.36
C THR A 543 45.88 -18.42 -12.98
N ALA A 544 46.93 -17.79 -12.43
CA ALA A 544 46.86 -16.36 -12.14
C ALA A 544 46.78 -15.49 -13.41
N ALA A 545 47.25 -16.02 -14.55
CA ALA A 545 47.33 -15.31 -15.82
C ALA A 545 45.99 -15.25 -16.59
N SER A 546 45.04 -16.14 -16.27
CA SER A 546 43.70 -16.14 -16.87
C SER A 546 42.74 -15.14 -16.22
N ARG A 547 43.17 -14.40 -15.20
CA ARG A 547 42.29 -13.48 -14.45
C ARG A 547 41.83 -12.30 -15.29
N THR A 548 40.52 -12.03 -15.25
CA THR A 548 39.89 -10.85 -15.82
C THR A 548 39.13 -10.09 -14.73
N ALA A 549 39.05 -8.77 -14.85
CA ALA A 549 38.27 -7.94 -13.95
C ALA A 549 37.74 -6.72 -14.71
N SER A 550 36.51 -6.32 -14.42
CA SER A 550 35.92 -5.08 -14.90
C SER A 550 35.10 -4.44 -13.79
N ALA A 551 35.07 -3.11 -13.75
CA ALA A 551 34.18 -2.38 -12.87
C ALA A 551 33.87 -1.02 -13.49
N GLY A 552 32.61 -0.63 -13.47
CA GLY A 552 32.19 0.67 -14.00
C GLY A 552 30.68 0.87 -14.00
N PRO A 553 30.25 2.15 -14.05
CA PRO A 553 28.85 2.46 -14.29
C PRO A 553 28.49 2.24 -15.76
N ALA A 554 27.31 1.68 -16.00
CA ALA A 554 26.61 1.72 -17.26
C ALA A 554 25.46 2.72 -17.15
N ILE A 555 25.40 3.68 -18.07
CA ILE A 555 24.33 4.69 -18.11
C ILE A 555 23.50 4.43 -19.37
N HIS A 556 22.21 4.18 -19.19
CA HIS A 556 21.25 4.07 -20.27
C HIS A 556 20.32 5.29 -20.23
N LEU A 557 20.21 6.01 -21.34
CA LEU A 557 19.30 7.15 -21.46
C LEU A 557 18.52 6.99 -22.76
N PRO A 558 17.20 6.76 -22.72
CA PRO A 558 16.38 6.75 -23.92
C PRO A 558 16.32 8.16 -24.51
N ILE A 559 16.87 8.34 -25.71
CA ILE A 559 16.83 9.61 -26.46
C ILE A 559 15.68 9.58 -27.48
N PHE A 560 15.50 8.46 -28.18
CA PHE A 560 14.44 8.29 -29.17
C PHE A 560 13.98 6.83 -29.17
N ASP A 561 12.70 6.62 -28.91
CA ASP A 561 12.03 5.31 -28.76
C ASP A 561 10.81 5.18 -29.69
N ALA A 562 10.72 6.04 -30.71
CA ALA A 562 9.56 6.17 -31.59
C ALA A 562 8.20 6.37 -30.87
N GLY A 563 8.21 6.89 -29.63
CA GLY A 563 7.02 7.18 -28.84
C GLY A 563 6.54 6.04 -27.94
N GLU A 564 7.32 4.96 -27.80
CA GLU A 564 6.99 3.80 -26.96
C GLU A 564 6.70 4.18 -25.51
N LEU A 565 7.60 4.87 -24.81
CA LEU A 565 7.45 5.26 -23.41
C LEU A 565 6.25 6.20 -23.22
N ARG A 566 5.99 7.08 -24.19
CA ARG A 566 4.79 7.96 -24.18
C ARG A 566 3.51 7.13 -24.29
N ALA A 567 3.49 6.10 -25.12
CA ALA A 567 2.35 5.20 -25.24
C ALA A 567 2.14 4.36 -23.97
N GLN A 568 3.22 3.83 -23.38
CA GLN A 568 3.17 3.09 -22.13
C GLN A 568 2.65 3.95 -20.97
N LEU A 569 3.14 5.19 -20.83
CA LEU A 569 2.65 6.11 -19.80
C LEU A 569 1.18 6.48 -19.99
N LYS A 570 0.73 6.70 -21.24
CA LYS A 570 -0.70 6.89 -21.53
C LYS A 570 -1.53 5.67 -21.12
N GLY A 571 -1.04 4.47 -21.38
CA GLY A 571 -1.65 3.23 -20.91
C GLY A 571 -1.79 3.19 -19.38
N ARG A 572 -0.72 3.53 -18.65
CA ARG A 572 -0.75 3.59 -17.17
C ARG A 572 -1.73 4.62 -16.62
N TYR A 573 -1.90 5.75 -17.29
CA TYR A 573 -2.93 6.72 -16.91
C TYR A 573 -4.34 6.22 -17.19
N ALA A 574 -4.56 5.52 -18.31
CA ALA A 574 -5.84 4.87 -18.58
C ALA A 574 -6.17 3.78 -17.54
N ASP A 575 -5.17 2.98 -17.12
CA ASP A 575 -5.31 2.01 -16.04
C ASP A 575 -5.66 2.71 -14.71
N PHE A 576 -5.07 3.87 -14.43
CA PHE A 576 -5.35 4.67 -13.23
C PHE A 576 -6.79 5.20 -13.25
N ASP A 577 -7.21 5.79 -14.37
CA ASP A 577 -8.57 6.31 -14.54
C ASP A 577 -9.61 5.17 -14.41
N TYR A 578 -9.30 3.99 -14.96
CA TYR A 578 -10.11 2.78 -14.78
C TYR A 578 -10.20 2.36 -13.31
N ALA A 579 -9.07 2.28 -12.59
CA ALA A 579 -9.06 1.92 -11.18
C ALA A 579 -9.87 2.90 -10.31
N VAL A 580 -9.80 4.20 -10.61
CA VAL A 580 -10.61 5.22 -9.93
C VAL A 580 -12.09 5.03 -10.22
N ALA A 581 -12.47 4.73 -11.46
CA ALA A 581 -13.85 4.43 -11.82
C ALA A 581 -14.38 3.19 -11.09
N THR A 582 -13.58 2.12 -10.99
CA THR A 582 -13.92 0.91 -10.22
C THR A 582 -14.12 1.21 -8.74
N TYR A 583 -13.28 2.03 -8.13
CA TYR A 583 -13.47 2.48 -6.74
C TYR A 583 -14.79 3.27 -6.58
N ASN A 584 -15.07 4.21 -7.48
CA ASN A 584 -16.30 5.00 -7.44
C ASN A 584 -17.55 4.11 -7.62
N GLU A 585 -17.49 3.12 -8.51
CA GLU A 585 -18.57 2.13 -8.70
C GLU A 585 -18.79 1.27 -7.45
N ALA A 586 -17.72 0.80 -6.80
CA ALA A 586 -17.81 0.04 -5.56
C ALA A 586 -18.50 0.85 -4.45
N LEU A 587 -18.15 2.14 -4.33
CA LEU A 587 -18.77 3.05 -3.37
C LEU A 587 -20.26 3.31 -3.66
N VAL A 588 -20.62 3.58 -4.91
CA VAL A 588 -22.04 3.78 -5.30
C VAL A 588 -22.85 2.51 -5.05
N THR A 589 -22.34 1.36 -5.49
CA THR A 589 -22.98 0.06 -5.26
C THR A 589 -23.19 -0.18 -3.77
N ALA A 590 -22.20 0.14 -2.93
CA ALA A 590 -22.33 -0.01 -1.49
C ALA A 590 -23.42 0.83 -0.86
N LEU A 591 -23.47 2.12 -1.23
CA LEU A 591 -24.51 3.03 -0.74
C LEU A 591 -25.90 2.56 -1.18
N SER A 592 -26.03 2.14 -2.45
CA SER A 592 -27.28 1.60 -2.98
C SER A 592 -27.70 0.31 -2.27
N GLU A 593 -26.79 -0.63 -2.04
CA GLU A 593 -27.08 -1.88 -1.34
C GLU A 593 -27.60 -1.64 0.08
N VAL A 594 -26.93 -0.77 0.86
CA VAL A 594 -27.39 -0.43 2.21
C VAL A 594 -28.78 0.22 2.16
N ALA A 595 -28.98 1.19 1.27
CA ALA A 595 -30.27 1.89 1.13
C ALA A 595 -31.40 0.93 0.71
N THR A 596 -31.12 -0.02 -0.18
CA THR A 596 -32.08 -1.04 -0.58
C THR A 596 -32.39 -2.00 0.56
N GLN A 597 -31.39 -2.52 1.28
CA GLN A 597 -31.65 -3.48 2.35
C GLN A 597 -32.46 -2.85 3.50
N ILE A 598 -32.16 -1.61 3.90
CA ILE A 598 -32.94 -0.96 4.96
C ILE A 598 -34.39 -0.66 4.52
N ALA A 599 -34.58 -0.24 3.26
CA ALA A 599 -35.92 -0.03 2.71
C ALA A 599 -36.72 -1.35 2.65
N ASP A 600 -36.07 -2.46 2.27
CA ASP A 600 -36.69 -3.77 2.22
C ASP A 600 -37.04 -4.31 3.60
N VAL A 601 -36.21 -4.08 4.63
CA VAL A 601 -36.56 -4.40 6.03
C VAL A 601 -37.83 -3.66 6.44
N ARG A 602 -37.87 -2.34 6.26
CA ARG A 602 -39.03 -1.50 6.63
C ARG A 602 -40.30 -1.89 5.88
N SER A 603 -40.18 -2.16 4.57
CA SER A 603 -41.30 -2.62 3.76
C SER A 603 -41.82 -3.97 4.24
N THR A 604 -40.92 -4.91 4.57
CA THR A 604 -41.29 -6.23 5.08
C THR A 604 -41.96 -6.12 6.45
N ASP A 605 -41.51 -5.20 7.31
CA ASP A 605 -42.12 -4.94 8.62
C ASP A 605 -43.56 -4.45 8.49
N ALA A 606 -43.82 -3.50 7.58
CA ALA A 606 -45.17 -3.04 7.30
C ALA A 606 -46.06 -4.17 6.74
N GLN A 607 -45.57 -4.94 5.77
CA GLN A 607 -46.30 -6.07 5.18
C GLN A 607 -46.63 -7.15 6.21
N LEU A 608 -45.72 -7.39 7.17
CA LEU A 608 -45.90 -8.44 8.18
C LEU A 608 -47.08 -8.13 9.12
N VAL A 609 -47.35 -6.86 9.42
CA VAL A 609 -48.50 -6.42 10.24
C VAL A 609 -49.82 -6.77 9.53
N ASP A 610 -49.95 -6.40 8.26
CA ASP A 610 -51.16 -6.66 7.47
C ASP A 610 -51.35 -8.16 7.21
N ALA A 611 -50.27 -8.87 6.89
CA ALA A 611 -50.30 -10.31 6.66
C ALA A 611 -50.71 -11.10 7.92
N GLN A 612 -50.29 -10.67 9.10
CA GLN A 612 -50.72 -11.28 10.37
C GLN A 612 -52.22 -11.06 10.64
N THR A 613 -52.73 -9.86 10.33
CA THR A 613 -54.16 -9.57 10.43
C THR A 613 -54.97 -10.46 9.48
N ALA A 614 -54.51 -10.61 8.23
CA ALA A 614 -55.12 -11.49 7.24
C ALA A 614 -55.09 -12.98 7.68
N GLN A 615 -53.97 -13.44 8.24
CA GLN A 615 -53.81 -14.79 8.78
C GLN A 615 -54.83 -15.09 9.88
N GLN A 616 -54.97 -14.19 10.86
CA GLN A 616 -55.93 -14.35 11.96
C GLN A 616 -57.37 -14.45 11.45
N ALA A 617 -57.76 -13.58 10.51
CA ALA A 617 -59.09 -13.59 9.91
C ALA A 617 -59.34 -14.88 9.09
N ALA A 618 -58.37 -15.30 8.28
CA ALA A 618 -58.48 -16.50 7.45
C ALA A 618 -58.59 -17.79 8.29
N LEU A 619 -57.78 -17.91 9.34
CA LEU A 619 -57.87 -19.04 10.29
C LEU A 619 -59.24 -19.08 10.97
N LYS A 620 -59.77 -17.92 11.39
CA LYS A 620 -61.10 -17.86 12.01
C LYS A 620 -62.21 -18.24 11.04
N ALA A 621 -62.11 -17.79 9.79
CA ALA A 621 -63.06 -18.15 8.74
C ALA A 621 -63.06 -19.66 8.46
N ALA A 622 -61.88 -20.29 8.39
CA ALA A 622 -61.74 -21.74 8.22
C ALA A 622 -62.37 -22.52 9.40
N GLU A 623 -62.15 -22.07 10.63
CA GLU A 623 -62.76 -22.68 11.82
C GLU A 623 -64.30 -22.62 11.77
N LEU A 624 -64.85 -21.45 11.44
CA LEU A 624 -66.30 -21.22 11.34
C LEU A 624 -66.92 -22.03 10.19
N ALA A 625 -66.26 -22.06 9.03
CA ALA A 625 -66.73 -22.84 7.88
C ALA A 625 -66.77 -24.34 8.21
N LEU A 626 -65.73 -24.86 8.89
CA LEU A 626 -65.69 -26.25 9.32
C LEU A 626 -66.81 -26.58 10.33
N ALA A 627 -67.10 -25.67 11.26
CA ALA A 627 -68.21 -25.83 12.19
C ALA A 627 -69.58 -25.87 11.49
N GLN A 628 -69.82 -24.95 10.54
CA GLN A 628 -71.03 -24.93 9.73
C GLN A 628 -71.18 -26.21 8.88
N TYR A 629 -70.08 -26.73 8.33
CA TYR A 629 -70.09 -27.94 7.52
C TYR A 629 -70.41 -29.19 8.36
N LYS A 630 -69.86 -29.28 9.58
CA LYS A 630 -70.25 -30.33 10.55
C LYS A 630 -71.75 -30.27 10.86
N ALA A 631 -72.33 -29.07 10.95
CA ALA A 631 -73.76 -28.87 11.20
C ALA A 631 -74.66 -28.99 9.95
N GLY A 632 -74.09 -29.18 8.75
CA GLY A 632 -74.86 -29.25 7.49
C GLY A 632 -75.39 -27.91 6.99
N LEU A 633 -74.86 -26.79 7.49
CA LEU A 633 -75.28 -25.43 7.14
C LEU A 633 -74.50 -24.86 5.94
N THR A 634 -73.45 -25.54 5.48
CA THR A 634 -72.66 -25.16 4.30
C THR A 634 -72.16 -26.40 3.57
N ASN A 635 -71.60 -26.23 2.38
CA ASN A 635 -71.04 -27.30 1.56
C ASN A 635 -69.51 -27.44 1.74
N GLN A 636 -68.95 -28.55 1.26
CA GLN A 636 -67.52 -28.84 1.39
C GLN A 636 -66.63 -27.79 0.68
N LEU A 637 -67.10 -27.25 -0.46
CA LEU A 637 -66.35 -26.25 -1.23
C LEU A 637 -66.10 -24.97 -0.41
N THR A 638 -67.06 -24.51 0.38
CA THR A 638 -66.88 -23.36 1.27
C THR A 638 -65.77 -23.60 2.29
N VAL A 639 -65.71 -24.80 2.87
CA VAL A 639 -64.66 -25.19 3.83
C VAL A 639 -63.30 -25.24 3.15
N LEU A 640 -63.21 -25.92 2.01
CA LEU A 640 -61.96 -26.05 1.26
C LEU A 640 -61.43 -24.68 0.80
N ASN A 641 -62.31 -23.77 0.37
CA ASN A 641 -61.91 -22.40 0.01
C ASN A 641 -61.38 -21.62 1.23
N ALA A 642 -62.04 -21.74 2.39
CA ALA A 642 -61.56 -21.09 3.60
C ALA A 642 -60.22 -21.67 4.10
N ASP A 643 -60.04 -22.98 4.00
CA ASP A 643 -58.80 -23.69 4.37
C ASP A 643 -57.64 -23.33 3.44
N VAL A 644 -57.86 -23.27 2.12
CA VAL A 644 -56.86 -22.79 1.14
C VAL A 644 -56.44 -21.35 1.42
N ASN A 645 -57.39 -20.47 1.77
CA ASN A 645 -57.08 -19.09 2.13
C ASN A 645 -56.26 -19.01 3.43
N ALA A 646 -56.59 -19.82 4.43
CA ALA A 646 -55.83 -19.91 5.68
C ALA A 646 -54.41 -20.43 5.45
N LEU A 647 -54.25 -21.51 4.68
CA LEU A 647 -52.94 -22.06 4.31
C LEU A 647 -52.08 -21.03 3.58
N SER A 648 -52.65 -20.30 2.62
CA SER A 648 -51.96 -19.24 1.89
C SER A 648 -51.50 -18.11 2.82
N ALA A 649 -52.33 -17.71 3.78
CA ALA A 649 -52.00 -16.68 4.75
C ALA A 649 -50.90 -17.13 5.73
N ASP A 650 -50.96 -18.39 6.22
CA ASP A 650 -49.93 -18.99 7.07
C ASP A 650 -48.56 -19.00 6.37
N GLN A 651 -48.52 -19.45 5.11
CA GLN A 651 -47.31 -19.45 4.30
C GLN A 651 -46.78 -18.04 4.04
N SER A 652 -47.67 -17.07 3.81
CA SER A 652 -47.30 -15.67 3.58
C SER A 652 -46.60 -15.07 4.80
N VAL A 653 -47.16 -15.24 6.00
CA VAL A 653 -46.55 -14.76 7.25
C VAL A 653 -45.22 -15.47 7.51
N ALA A 654 -45.14 -16.78 7.31
CA ALA A 654 -43.91 -17.54 7.46
C ALA A 654 -42.81 -17.03 6.50
N ASN A 655 -43.14 -16.82 5.23
CA ASN A 655 -42.20 -16.32 4.23
C ASN A 655 -41.74 -14.89 4.52
N LEU A 656 -42.64 -13.99 4.95
CA LEU A 656 -42.29 -12.62 5.32
C LEU A 656 -41.33 -12.57 6.51
N ARG A 657 -41.54 -13.39 7.55
CA ARG A 657 -40.61 -13.50 8.69
C ARG A 657 -39.21 -13.93 8.25
N MET A 658 -39.14 -14.91 7.34
CA MET A 658 -37.85 -15.42 6.83
C MET A 658 -37.18 -14.42 5.89
N ASN A 659 -37.96 -13.72 5.06
CA ASN A 659 -37.46 -12.67 4.19
C ASN A 659 -36.90 -11.50 5.00
N ARG A 660 -37.60 -11.07 6.06
CA ARG A 660 -37.12 -10.03 6.98
C ARG A 660 -35.72 -10.37 7.52
N ARG A 661 -35.54 -11.60 8.00
CA ARG A 661 -34.25 -12.08 8.51
C ARG A 661 -33.17 -12.15 7.43
N ASP A 662 -33.54 -12.57 6.23
CA ASP A 662 -32.63 -12.55 5.08
C ASP A 662 -32.18 -11.12 4.73
N ARG A 663 -33.07 -10.11 4.86
CA ARG A 663 -32.71 -8.70 4.67
C ARG A 663 -31.79 -8.17 5.77
N GLN A 664 -31.98 -8.60 7.01
CA GLN A 664 -31.04 -8.28 8.11
C GLN A 664 -29.65 -8.87 7.85
N ILE A 665 -29.57 -10.12 7.42
CA ILE A 665 -28.31 -10.76 7.01
C ILE A 665 -27.66 -9.99 5.87
N ALA A 666 -28.43 -9.62 4.84
CA ALA A 666 -27.92 -8.86 3.70
C ALA A 666 -27.45 -7.46 4.12
N LEU A 667 -28.14 -6.78 5.04
CA LEU A 667 -27.74 -5.48 5.56
C LEU A 667 -26.44 -5.56 6.36
N ALA A 668 -26.30 -6.55 7.25
CA ALA A 668 -25.05 -6.77 7.98
C ALA A 668 -23.87 -6.96 7.03
N SER A 669 -24.08 -7.71 5.94
CA SER A 669 -23.09 -7.87 4.87
C SER A 669 -22.80 -6.57 4.13
N ALA A 670 -23.83 -5.79 3.76
CA ALA A 670 -23.67 -4.52 3.06
C ALA A 670 -22.91 -3.47 3.89
N LEU A 671 -23.00 -3.55 5.22
CA LEU A 671 -22.26 -2.74 6.18
C LEU A 671 -20.83 -3.26 6.46
N GLY A 672 -20.42 -4.36 5.82
CA GLY A 672 -19.06 -4.91 5.93
C GLY A 672 -18.87 -6.03 6.96
N GLY A 673 -19.94 -6.49 7.62
CA GLY A 673 -19.92 -7.66 8.52
C GLY A 673 -18.93 -7.59 9.68
N GLY A 674 -18.67 -6.38 10.19
CA GLY A 674 -17.76 -6.13 11.31
C GLY A 674 -16.29 -5.99 10.94
N PHE A 675 -15.96 -5.94 9.65
CA PHE A 675 -14.62 -5.58 9.19
C PHE A 675 -14.26 -4.13 9.57
N VAL A 676 -13.00 -3.93 9.97
CA VAL A 676 -12.40 -2.62 10.21
C VAL A 676 -11.00 -2.63 9.63
N ASP A 677 -10.72 -1.69 8.72
CA ASP A 677 -9.37 -1.51 8.19
C ASP A 677 -8.44 -0.92 9.26
N THR A 678 -7.52 -1.75 9.76
CA THR A 678 -6.50 -1.36 10.74
C THR A 678 -5.17 -0.95 10.12
N SER A 679 -5.03 -1.02 8.78
CA SER A 679 -3.77 -0.72 8.09
C SER A 679 -3.27 0.72 8.29
N PHE A 680 -4.19 1.67 8.55
CA PHE A 680 -3.86 3.05 8.91
C PHE A 680 -3.47 3.24 10.38
N ALA A 681 -3.86 2.33 11.28
CA ALA A 681 -3.47 2.39 12.69
C ALA A 681 -1.97 2.06 12.89
N ASP A 682 -1.44 1.12 12.13
CA ASP A 682 -0.02 0.74 12.15
C ASP A 682 0.90 1.83 11.59
N SER A 683 0.39 2.67 10.68
CA SER A 683 1.12 3.82 10.14
C SER A 683 1.36 4.92 11.18
N GLY A 684 0.52 4.98 12.23
CA GLY A 684 0.66 5.90 13.37
C GLY A 684 1.43 5.32 14.57
N ALA A 685 1.51 4.00 14.70
CA ALA A 685 2.22 3.33 15.78
C ALA A 685 3.76 3.49 15.65
N ALA A 686 4.29 3.58 14.43
CA ALA A 686 5.70 3.89 14.19
C ALA A 686 6.08 5.36 14.54
N ALA A 687 5.11 6.24 14.78
CA ALA A 687 5.31 7.62 15.24
C ALA A 687 5.07 7.80 16.75
N ARG A 688 4.71 6.74 17.48
CA ARG A 688 4.58 6.72 18.95
C ARG A 688 5.60 5.77 19.55
N VAL A 689 6.87 6.14 19.45
CA VAL A 689 7.91 5.64 20.36
C VAL A 689 8.19 6.76 21.36
N ASP A 690 7.85 6.47 22.61
CA ASP A 690 8.30 7.06 23.88
C ASP A 690 8.01 8.55 24.15
N VAL A 691 6.85 8.81 24.77
CA VAL A 691 6.77 9.78 25.86
C VAL A 691 6.70 8.96 27.15
N PRO A 692 7.72 8.99 28.02
CA PRO A 692 7.62 8.33 29.32
C PRO A 692 6.51 9.01 30.13
N ALA A 693 5.61 8.20 30.68
CA ALA A 693 4.60 8.65 31.61
C ALA A 693 5.29 9.41 32.76
N SER A 694 4.97 10.70 32.91
CA SER A 694 5.37 11.45 34.09
C SER A 694 4.58 10.93 35.27
N ASP A 695 5.26 10.26 36.19
CA ASP A 695 4.77 9.98 37.53
C ASP A 695 4.41 11.31 38.21
N THR A 696 3.11 11.56 38.36
CA THR A 696 2.61 12.58 39.27
C THR A 696 2.53 11.96 40.66
N PRO A 697 3.26 12.46 41.67
CA PRO A 697 3.13 11.95 43.02
C PRO A 697 1.77 12.42 43.58
N ALA A 698 1.02 11.47 44.12
CA ALA A 698 -0.15 11.74 44.94
C ALA A 698 0.28 12.58 46.16
N VAL A 699 -0.17 13.83 46.23
CA VAL A 699 -0.14 14.62 47.46
C VAL A 699 -1.45 14.39 48.19
N ALA A 700 -1.35 13.74 49.34
CA ALA A 700 -2.40 13.63 50.34
C ALA A 700 -2.43 14.87 51.25
N ALA A 701 -3.63 15.18 51.75
CA ALA A 701 -4.01 16.14 52.80
C ALA A 701 -3.91 17.63 52.43
N ARG A 702 -4.94 18.47 52.61
CA ARG A 702 -5.96 18.58 53.66
C ARG A 702 -7.24 19.19 53.09
#